data_AF-A0A3A5L455-F1
#
_entry.id   AF-A0A3A5L455-F1
#
_cell.length_a   1.000
_cell.length_b   1.000
_cell.length_c   1.000
_cell.angle_alpha   90.00
_cell.angle_beta   90.00
_cell.angle_gamma   90.00
#
_symmetry.space_group_name_H-M   'P 1'
#
loop_
_entity.id
_entity.type
_entity.pdbx_description
1 polymer ?
#
loop_
_entity_poly.entity_id
_entity_poly.type
_entity_poly.pdbx_seq_one_letter_code
_entity_poly.pdbx_strand_id
1 'polypeptide(L)'
;MTLPKKALRYGQLKFTNDKTIPSSGHVIEKATFVDAVDGEKTGFFKPLSGSYPRVLALYSVAVSVALRNSLGESAAEERLVYDEKGEICGTFSIGLKKYKPMAPSGATLPTNASEREEVYPSYNTLLSHNVAKWLIAAWRYKCDDRHPGNTDLDNILDYDMMLWGITWIMKGARNVDGIIKEHPETSMGLKSTDLDNFPIINTRTHWPTNTMPGNLNLAKRHMCYQAFRELATNPSIKLDSSSEPVSFQEQFFSAILQELLTYEPSILRERFTEYFGTEPLNYLSLPDGKDELLSKTYPKLFNAETDRRPFVDHILEVMQKEYDEFYRNTVFYVGKEKNDSGVPVMSFRDFLQARPTAFNKTKAWAEQENASIEEYSQAYKKKAESAPPAGVPNYYCLPTAAKYDLERMHARYHQIWRDAHTLHFQAILSNIDKLLESLWEELTRKTSLASKTLETSKASPKPMEEITRSIQLFKSDIELPKLDCDEENPLAQGYMELKRLRQDLGKCTDRYFDLQAGQLNDEANMNFCIDITHYCHEYENRLLKLFGQTPSADAWLNIIKQMWEFNNSFGFVRHLKGKDTPIGRQEKPETTPFVMRNHTEKAVISATLHALFDWANAIGRLTLDGYIGEVIVNHYAPSSLNVLSNKHRTDVLSYLKDSKEEGQNILGHILAKGGTESNSLNTLLIQYLVPMMLTHRIGQSDVNLSSVLRAVQKKDFEVQTYAAEAQKFVQTDPRFSHLYSAKARHAFPESMYQWAKNMDREAFKKIIREVAKNYTPYAFNIFSARTRGPEVEGYLQDSSNSNEMILAKIFCKGERESTLSQEVFKKVVERMQTSEGDYPLACQVTTKEMRAHFFNAVYDDAKSRTFNKTTTTTSEFSH
;
A
#
# COMPACT_ATOMS: atom_id res chain seq x y z
N MET A 1 -9.88 43.58 17.82
CA MET A 1 -10.03 42.23 17.24
C MET A 1 -9.20 41.26 18.04
N THR A 2 -9.68 40.02 18.21
CA THR A 2 -8.87 38.95 18.80
C THR A 2 -7.85 38.52 17.76
N LEU A 3 -6.55 38.59 18.08
CA LEU A 3 -5.50 38.16 17.14
C LEU A 3 -5.63 36.66 16.86
N PRO A 4 -5.22 36.20 15.66
CA PRO A 4 -5.08 34.77 15.39
C PRO A 4 -4.17 34.09 16.42
N LYS A 5 -4.44 32.83 16.76
CA LYS A 5 -3.75 32.14 17.85
C LYS A 5 -2.25 31.98 17.62
N LYS A 6 -1.82 31.81 16.36
CA LYS A 6 -0.39 31.68 15.98
C LYS A 6 0.27 33.01 15.64
N ALA A 7 -0.46 34.12 15.63
CA ALA A 7 0.11 35.42 15.31
C ALA A 7 1.07 35.90 16.40
N LEU A 8 2.07 36.67 16.01
CA LEU A 8 2.99 37.35 16.91
C LEU A 8 2.60 38.83 17.01
N ARG A 9 2.84 39.44 18.17
CA ARG A 9 2.86 40.90 18.30
C ARG A 9 4.28 41.39 18.10
N TYR A 10 4.45 42.54 17.45
CA TYR A 10 5.75 43.15 17.21
C TYR A 10 6.55 43.33 18.51
N GLY A 11 5.89 43.77 19.59
CA GLY A 11 6.50 43.91 20.91
C GLY A 11 6.92 42.58 21.59
N GLN A 12 6.54 41.42 21.05
CA GLN A 12 7.03 40.11 21.52
C GLN A 12 8.37 39.73 20.87
N LEU A 13 8.78 40.44 19.81
CA LEU A 13 10.05 40.20 19.13
C LEU A 13 11.19 40.91 19.85
N LYS A 14 12.28 40.18 20.10
CA LYS A 14 13.54 40.73 20.61
C LYS A 14 14.56 40.77 19.49
N PHE A 15 14.79 41.95 18.92
CA PHE A 15 15.75 42.14 17.84
C PHE A 15 17.19 41.96 18.34
N THR A 16 17.99 41.30 17.53
CA THR A 16 19.39 40.99 17.86
C THR A 16 20.33 41.95 17.11
N ASN A 17 21.44 42.33 17.75
CA ASN A 17 22.49 43.15 17.11
C ASN A 17 23.40 42.34 16.16
N ASP A 18 23.02 41.09 15.87
CA ASP A 18 23.81 40.18 15.05
C ASP A 18 23.71 40.60 13.58
N LYS A 19 24.86 40.99 13.01
CA LYS A 19 24.97 41.43 11.62
C LYS A 19 25.05 40.27 10.63
N THR A 20 25.05 39.02 11.09
CA THR A 20 24.99 37.83 10.21
C THR A 20 23.57 37.61 9.71
N ILE A 21 23.11 38.55 8.87
CA ILE A 21 21.83 38.48 8.17
C ILE A 21 22.11 37.91 6.77
N PRO A 22 21.42 36.83 6.34
CA PRO A 22 21.51 36.34 4.98
C PRO A 22 21.19 37.44 3.97
N SER A 23 21.89 37.47 2.83
CA SER A 23 21.56 38.41 1.75
C SER A 23 20.13 38.17 1.27
N SER A 24 19.26 39.17 1.42
CA SER A 24 17.86 39.11 0.99
C SER A 24 17.54 40.27 0.05
N GLY A 25 16.60 40.06 -0.88
CA GLY A 25 16.05 41.13 -1.72
C GLY A 25 15.16 42.10 -0.94
N HIS A 26 14.81 41.76 0.29
CA HIS A 26 14.07 42.60 1.22
C HIS A 26 14.90 42.91 2.46
N VAL A 27 14.57 44.02 3.13
CA VAL A 27 15.07 44.27 4.48
C VAL A 27 14.50 43.18 5.39
N ILE A 28 15.38 42.49 6.12
CA ILE A 28 15.03 41.50 7.13
C ILE A 28 15.82 41.75 8.40
N GLU A 29 15.22 41.46 9.55
CA GLU A 29 15.80 41.71 10.86
C GLU A 29 15.77 40.43 11.70
N LYS A 30 16.92 40.02 12.25
CA LYS A 30 17.01 38.82 13.08
C LYS A 30 16.44 39.12 14.47
N ALA A 31 15.49 38.31 14.92
CA ALA A 31 14.87 38.46 16.23
C ALA A 31 14.54 37.11 16.88
N THR A 32 14.27 37.14 18.18
CA THR A 32 13.78 36.00 18.96
C THR A 32 12.38 36.25 19.52
N PHE A 33 11.63 35.18 19.79
CA PHE A 33 10.37 35.22 20.54
C PHE A 33 10.24 33.98 21.41
N VAL A 34 9.29 33.97 22.36
CA VAL A 34 9.04 32.82 23.24
C VAL A 34 7.87 31.99 22.72
N ASP A 35 8.16 30.74 22.36
CA ASP A 35 7.19 29.69 22.08
C ASP A 35 6.69 29.07 23.39
N ALA A 36 5.39 28.83 23.48
CA ALA A 36 4.76 28.35 24.70
C ALA A 36 5.23 26.94 25.11
N VAL A 37 5.68 26.10 24.16
CA VAL A 37 6.13 24.73 24.43
C VAL A 37 7.65 24.65 24.41
N ASP A 38 8.27 25.13 23.33
CA ASP A 38 9.70 24.92 23.06
C ASP A 38 10.61 26.00 23.66
N GLY A 39 10.06 27.06 24.23
CA GLY A 39 10.83 28.18 24.76
C GLY A 39 11.31 29.15 23.67
N GLU A 40 12.49 29.73 23.82
CA GLU A 40 12.96 30.76 22.89
C GLU A 40 13.22 30.21 21.48
N LYS A 41 12.68 30.89 20.46
CA LYS A 41 12.87 30.61 19.04
C LYS A 41 13.56 31.79 18.37
N THR A 42 14.46 31.50 17.44
CA THR A 42 15.14 32.50 16.59
C THR A 42 14.57 32.45 15.18
N GLY A 43 14.53 33.60 14.52
CA GLY A 43 14.08 33.72 13.14
C GLY A 43 14.33 35.10 12.56
N PHE A 44 13.63 35.39 11.46
CA PHE A 44 13.80 36.61 10.70
C PHE A 44 12.46 37.31 10.51
N PHE A 45 12.38 38.54 10.99
CA PHE A 45 11.27 39.45 10.74
C PHE A 45 11.44 40.12 9.37
N LYS A 46 10.37 40.15 8.59
CA LYS A 46 10.29 40.79 7.28
C LYS A 46 9.16 41.82 7.30
N PRO A 47 9.46 43.13 7.42
CA PRO A 47 8.46 44.18 7.42
C PRO A 47 7.74 44.27 6.08
N LEU A 48 6.51 44.81 6.09
CA LEU A 48 5.79 45.14 4.86
C LEU A 48 6.54 46.20 4.04
N SER A 49 6.46 46.09 2.72
CA SER A 49 6.99 47.06 1.77
C SER A 49 6.16 47.09 0.49
N GLY A 50 6.44 48.02 -0.44
CA GLY A 50 5.75 48.05 -1.74
C GLY A 50 5.90 46.78 -2.57
N SER A 51 6.99 46.03 -2.37
CA SER A 51 7.25 44.72 -3.00
C SER A 51 6.95 43.52 -2.09
N TYR A 52 6.48 43.78 -0.87
CA TYR A 52 6.00 42.77 0.08
C TYR A 52 4.78 43.30 0.83
N PRO A 53 3.64 43.49 0.13
CA PRO A 53 2.45 44.07 0.73
C PRO A 53 1.71 43.09 1.66
N ARG A 54 0.75 43.60 2.44
CA ARG A 54 -0.07 42.81 3.39
C ARG A 54 -0.64 41.53 2.77
N VAL A 55 -1.20 41.60 1.57
CA VAL A 55 -1.79 40.42 0.92
C VAL A 55 -0.74 39.38 0.56
N LEU A 56 0.46 39.79 0.15
CA LEU A 56 1.54 38.84 -0.11
C LEU A 56 2.05 38.18 1.17
N ALA A 57 2.09 38.91 2.28
CA ALA A 57 2.40 38.35 3.60
C ALA A 57 1.38 37.26 4.01
N LEU A 58 0.08 37.48 3.77
CA LEU A 58 -0.96 36.46 4.00
C LEU A 58 -0.72 35.19 3.16
N TYR A 59 -0.43 35.36 1.87
CA TYR A 59 -0.12 34.25 0.96
C TYR A 59 1.15 33.49 1.37
N SER A 60 2.22 34.20 1.77
CA SER A 60 3.48 33.60 2.22
C SER A 60 3.28 32.71 3.46
N VAL A 61 2.55 33.21 4.46
CA VAL A 61 2.19 32.44 5.66
C VAL A 61 1.31 31.24 5.30
N ALA A 62 0.37 31.39 4.36
CA ALA A 62 -0.51 30.29 3.97
C ALA A 62 0.25 29.18 3.25
N VAL A 63 1.17 29.53 2.36
CA VAL A 63 2.04 28.56 1.69
C VAL A 63 2.94 27.85 2.70
N SER A 64 3.48 28.55 3.69
CA SER A 64 4.21 27.93 4.83
C SER A 64 3.37 26.83 5.50
N VAL A 65 2.11 27.13 5.86
CA VAL A 65 1.22 26.15 6.51
C VAL A 65 0.90 24.98 5.57
N ALA A 66 0.68 25.25 4.28
CA ALA A 66 0.38 24.24 3.27
C ALA A 66 1.58 23.32 2.96
N LEU A 67 2.80 23.85 2.96
CA LEU A 67 4.04 23.07 2.78
C LEU A 67 4.31 22.19 3.99
N ARG A 68 4.12 22.69 5.22
CA ARG A 68 4.26 21.87 6.43
C ARG A 68 3.23 20.73 6.49
N ASN A 69 2.14 20.82 5.73
CA ASN A 69 1.15 19.75 5.60
C ASN A 69 1.66 18.53 4.80
N SER A 70 2.75 18.64 4.05
CA SER A 70 3.37 17.49 3.37
C SER A 70 4.84 17.30 3.75
N LEU A 71 5.53 18.36 4.17
CA LEU A 71 6.95 18.35 4.51
C LEU A 71 7.23 18.36 6.02
N GLY A 72 6.23 18.62 6.87
CA GLY A 72 6.43 18.71 8.32
C GLY A 72 7.45 19.80 8.68
N GLU A 73 8.41 19.48 9.55
CA GLU A 73 9.46 20.42 9.97
C GLU A 73 10.46 20.81 8.86
N SER A 74 10.47 20.10 7.73
CA SER A 74 11.35 20.40 6.59
C SER A 74 10.94 21.67 5.83
N ALA A 75 9.77 22.23 6.10
CA ALA A 75 9.37 23.56 5.65
C ALA A 75 9.43 24.56 6.82
N ALA A 76 10.14 25.67 6.62
CA ALA A 76 10.13 26.78 7.58
C ALA A 76 8.70 27.24 7.87
N GLU A 77 8.42 27.54 9.14
CA GLU A 77 7.15 28.13 9.55
C GLU A 77 7.23 29.67 9.44
N GLU A 78 6.24 30.29 8.82
CA GLU A 78 6.03 31.73 8.85
C GLU A 78 4.80 32.11 9.69
N ARG A 79 4.88 33.23 10.40
CA ARG A 79 3.78 33.81 11.20
C ARG A 79 3.53 35.25 10.83
N LEU A 80 2.28 35.69 10.89
CA LEU A 80 1.93 37.10 10.81
C LEU A 80 2.41 37.83 12.07
N VAL A 81 2.90 39.06 11.88
CA VAL A 81 3.29 39.95 12.97
C VAL A 81 2.38 41.18 12.96
N TYR A 82 1.81 41.49 14.11
CA TYR A 82 0.89 42.60 14.31
C TYR A 82 1.52 43.71 15.13
N ASP A 83 1.28 44.96 14.77
CA ASP A 83 1.69 46.12 15.55
C ASP A 83 0.78 46.34 16.78
N GLU A 84 1.02 47.44 17.51
CA GLU A 84 0.24 47.80 18.69
C GLU A 84 -1.22 48.21 18.36
N LYS A 85 -1.48 48.64 17.13
CA LYS A 85 -2.82 48.99 16.64
C LYS A 85 -3.62 47.77 16.22
N GLY A 86 -2.96 46.60 16.12
CA GLY A 86 -3.57 45.37 15.66
C GLY A 86 -3.59 45.26 14.13
N GLU A 87 -2.71 45.98 13.44
CA GLU A 87 -2.52 45.88 12.00
C GLU A 87 -1.33 44.97 11.68
N ILE A 88 -1.40 44.25 10.56
CA ILE A 88 -0.28 43.40 10.10
C ILE A 88 0.87 44.33 9.69
N CYS A 89 2.04 44.17 10.30
CA CYS A 89 3.24 44.97 10.01
C CYS A 89 4.37 44.16 9.35
N GLY A 90 4.22 42.83 9.24
CA GLY A 90 5.15 41.97 8.53
C GLY A 90 4.91 40.48 8.78
N THR A 91 5.89 39.65 8.41
CA THR A 91 5.93 38.23 8.76
C THR A 91 7.20 37.89 9.54
N PHE A 92 7.16 36.80 10.30
CA PHE A 92 8.31 36.24 10.99
C PHE A 92 8.53 34.80 10.51
N SER A 93 9.67 34.54 9.87
CA SER A 93 10.08 33.18 9.46
C SER A 93 10.92 32.57 10.57
N ILE A 94 10.45 31.46 11.14
CA ILE A 94 11.18 30.72 12.18
C ILE A 94 12.38 30.00 11.56
N GLY A 95 13.54 30.12 12.20
CA GLY A 95 14.77 29.48 11.75
C GLY A 95 14.69 27.95 11.81
N LEU A 96 15.14 27.31 10.73
CA LEU A 96 15.25 25.85 10.64
C LEU A 96 16.51 25.36 11.37
N LYS A 97 16.38 24.27 12.13
CA LYS A 97 17.51 23.68 12.87
C LYS A 97 18.52 23.12 11.88
N LYS A 98 19.80 23.48 12.03
CA LYS A 98 20.92 23.02 11.18
C LYS A 98 20.81 23.38 9.70
N TYR A 99 20.00 24.39 9.36
CA TYR A 99 19.88 24.83 7.97
C TYR A 99 21.23 25.30 7.40
N LYS A 100 21.63 24.71 6.28
CA LYS A 100 22.90 25.04 5.61
C LYS A 100 22.63 25.28 4.12
N PRO A 101 22.51 26.54 3.68
CA PRO A 101 22.13 26.84 2.30
C PRO A 101 23.14 26.24 1.31
N MET A 102 22.64 25.80 0.16
CA MET A 102 23.51 25.29 -0.90
C MET A 102 24.41 26.41 -1.45
N ALA A 103 25.55 26.02 -2.01
CA ALA A 103 26.53 26.96 -2.54
C ALA A 103 26.01 27.66 -3.81
N PRO A 104 25.93 29.00 -3.83
CA PRO A 104 25.70 29.74 -5.06
C PRO A 104 26.92 29.71 -5.98
N SER A 105 26.73 30.01 -7.26
CA SER A 105 27.84 30.11 -8.20
C SER A 105 28.86 31.16 -7.75
N GLY A 106 30.14 30.78 -7.77
CA GLY A 106 31.24 31.64 -7.32
C GLY A 106 31.51 31.58 -5.81
N ALA A 107 30.74 30.82 -5.03
CA ALA A 107 31.03 30.59 -3.62
C ALA A 107 32.34 29.82 -3.42
N THR A 108 33.05 30.12 -2.34
CA THR A 108 34.20 29.32 -1.90
C THR A 108 33.69 28.07 -1.20
N LEU A 109 34.08 26.89 -1.67
CA LEU A 109 33.65 25.62 -1.10
C LEU A 109 34.50 25.23 0.13
N PRO A 110 33.91 24.52 1.11
CA PRO A 110 34.67 23.94 2.22
C PRO A 110 35.80 23.03 1.73
N THR A 111 36.91 23.03 2.48
CA THR A 111 38.06 22.14 2.24
C THR A 111 37.78 20.72 2.76
N ASN A 112 37.01 20.59 3.84
CA ASN A 112 36.53 19.31 4.35
C ASN A 112 35.53 18.68 3.36
N ALA A 113 35.74 17.40 3.03
CA ALA A 113 34.94 16.70 2.04
C ALA A 113 33.47 16.53 2.46
N SER A 114 33.20 16.18 3.72
CA SER A 114 31.84 16.01 4.22
C SER A 114 31.09 17.34 4.27
N GLU A 115 31.72 18.40 4.77
CA GLU A 115 31.11 19.72 4.81
C GLU A 115 30.84 20.29 3.41
N ARG A 116 31.68 19.91 2.42
CA ARG A 116 31.50 20.25 1.02
C ARG A 116 30.26 19.57 0.44
N GLU A 117 30.05 18.28 0.69
CA GLU A 117 28.86 17.55 0.21
C GLU A 117 27.55 18.16 0.74
N GLU A 118 27.55 18.75 1.94
CA GLU A 118 26.35 19.41 2.48
C GLU A 118 25.93 20.68 1.69
N VAL A 119 26.86 21.36 1.03
CA VAL A 119 26.58 22.62 0.30
C VAL A 119 26.76 22.51 -1.22
N TYR A 120 27.53 21.53 -1.68
CA TYR A 120 27.77 21.19 -3.07
C TYR A 120 27.61 19.66 -3.24
N PRO A 121 26.37 19.17 -3.14
CA PRO A 121 26.11 17.73 -3.14
C PRO A 121 26.32 17.08 -4.50
N SER A 122 26.81 15.85 -4.48
CA SER A 122 26.68 14.90 -5.59
C SER A 122 25.23 14.41 -5.75
N TYR A 123 24.89 13.80 -6.88
CA TYR A 123 23.56 13.21 -7.06
C TYR A 123 23.28 12.09 -6.05
N ASN A 124 24.31 11.37 -5.58
CA ASN A 124 24.18 10.37 -4.52
C ASN A 124 23.73 11.01 -3.20
N THR A 125 24.32 12.14 -2.83
CA THR A 125 23.94 12.90 -1.64
C THR A 125 22.50 13.43 -1.77
N LEU A 126 22.14 13.99 -2.93
CA LEU A 126 20.77 14.42 -3.22
C LEU A 126 19.75 13.28 -3.05
N LEU A 127 20.06 12.08 -3.58
CA LEU A 127 19.20 10.90 -3.42
C LEU A 127 19.11 10.43 -1.98
N SER A 128 20.22 10.38 -1.23
CA SER A 128 20.22 9.95 0.18
C SER A 128 19.33 10.81 1.06
N HIS A 129 19.22 12.10 0.74
CA HIS A 129 18.36 13.07 1.44
C HIS A 129 16.93 13.15 0.87
N ASN A 130 16.61 12.39 -0.18
CA ASN A 130 15.29 12.39 -0.81
C ASN A 130 14.81 13.81 -1.20
N VAL A 131 15.68 14.56 -1.90
CA VAL A 131 15.40 15.94 -2.35
C VAL A 131 14.14 16.05 -3.23
N ALA A 132 13.68 14.93 -3.80
CA ALA A 132 12.45 14.85 -4.57
C ALA A 132 11.23 15.39 -3.80
N LYS A 133 11.19 15.21 -2.47
CA LYS A 133 10.10 15.71 -1.61
C LYS A 133 9.88 17.21 -1.76
N TRP A 134 10.91 18.00 -1.47
CA TRP A 134 10.76 19.45 -1.53
C TRP A 134 10.77 19.98 -2.97
N LEU A 135 11.41 19.28 -3.92
CA LEU A 135 11.33 19.63 -5.34
C LEU A 135 9.89 19.54 -5.85
N ILE A 136 9.17 18.47 -5.50
CA ILE A 136 7.77 18.28 -5.90
C ILE A 136 6.85 19.27 -5.20
N ALA A 137 7.06 19.54 -3.91
CA ALA A 137 6.33 20.58 -3.21
C ALA A 137 6.54 21.96 -3.88
N ALA A 138 7.79 22.34 -4.18
CA ALA A 138 8.09 23.61 -4.83
C ALA A 138 7.50 23.71 -6.26
N TRP A 139 7.44 22.60 -6.99
CA TRP A 139 6.78 22.55 -8.30
C TRP A 139 5.26 22.71 -8.14
N ARG A 140 4.62 21.91 -7.26
CA ARG A 140 3.18 21.97 -6.96
C ARG A 140 2.73 23.38 -6.58
N TYR A 141 3.46 24.04 -5.69
CA TYR A 141 3.15 25.40 -5.25
C TYR A 141 3.71 26.47 -6.19
N LYS A 142 4.06 26.11 -7.44
CA LYS A 142 4.44 27.04 -8.51
C LYS A 142 5.49 28.05 -8.06
N CYS A 143 6.62 27.56 -7.55
CA CYS A 143 7.69 28.44 -7.11
C CYS A 143 8.60 28.87 -8.26
N ASP A 144 8.89 30.18 -8.33
CA ASP A 144 9.79 30.75 -9.34
C ASP A 144 11.20 31.13 -8.81
N ASP A 145 11.44 30.97 -7.49
CA ASP A 145 12.66 31.45 -6.82
C ASP A 145 13.37 30.39 -5.95
N ARG A 146 13.47 29.14 -6.42
CA ARG A 146 14.21 28.06 -5.71
C ARG A 146 15.72 28.14 -5.96
N HIS A 147 16.35 29.21 -5.48
CA HIS A 147 17.80 29.40 -5.53
C HIS A 147 18.51 28.83 -4.29
N PRO A 148 19.86 28.75 -4.29
CA PRO A 148 20.64 28.04 -3.25
C PRO A 148 20.45 28.57 -1.83
N GLY A 149 20.25 29.89 -1.68
CA GLY A 149 19.95 30.50 -0.38
C GLY A 149 18.58 30.16 0.22
N ASN A 150 17.68 29.51 -0.54
CA ASN A 150 16.31 29.21 -0.12
C ASN A 150 16.06 27.71 0.10
N THR A 151 17.10 26.88 -0.08
CA THR A 151 17.01 25.42 0.00
C THR A 151 18.30 24.84 0.57
N ASP A 152 18.19 23.79 1.39
CA ASP A 152 19.31 22.88 1.67
C ASP A 152 18.93 21.45 1.23
N LEU A 153 19.67 20.44 1.69
CA LEU A 153 19.41 19.05 1.35
C LEU A 153 18.02 18.57 1.78
N ASP A 154 17.55 19.03 2.94
CA ASP A 154 16.33 18.50 3.58
C ASP A 154 15.21 19.53 3.65
N ASN A 155 15.51 20.83 3.52
CA ASN A 155 14.63 21.91 3.94
C ASN A 155 14.46 23.03 2.90
N ILE A 156 13.31 23.72 2.99
CA ILE A 156 12.98 24.90 2.18
C ILE A 156 12.45 26.05 3.03
N LEU A 157 12.68 27.29 2.55
CA LEU A 157 12.23 28.53 3.19
C LEU A 157 11.97 29.64 2.16
N ASP A 158 11.45 30.78 2.63
CA ASP A 158 11.11 31.99 1.84
C ASP A 158 10.04 31.72 0.77
N TYR A 159 8.79 32.05 1.07
CA TYR A 159 7.63 31.66 0.26
C TYR A 159 6.95 32.80 -0.51
N ASP A 160 7.54 34.00 -0.53
CA ASP A 160 6.93 35.16 -1.17
C ASP A 160 6.92 35.12 -2.72
N MET A 161 7.55 34.09 -3.30
CA MET A 161 7.59 33.76 -4.73
C MET A 161 6.94 32.39 -5.02
N MET A 162 6.13 31.88 -4.09
CA MET A 162 5.25 30.72 -4.29
C MET A 162 3.90 31.19 -4.83
N LEU A 163 3.16 30.29 -5.48
CA LEU A 163 1.93 30.60 -6.21
C LEU A 163 2.17 31.73 -7.22
N TRP A 164 3.34 31.71 -7.87
CA TRP A 164 3.85 32.86 -8.62
C TRP A 164 2.95 33.27 -9.78
N GLY A 165 2.12 32.37 -10.31
CA GLY A 165 1.07 32.71 -11.28
C GLY A 165 0.10 33.80 -10.78
N ILE A 166 -0.13 33.91 -9.47
CA ILE A 166 -0.99 34.93 -8.85
C ILE A 166 -0.14 36.00 -8.13
N THR A 167 0.86 35.58 -7.34
CA THR A 167 1.60 36.49 -6.44
C THR A 167 2.52 37.45 -7.17
N TRP A 168 2.82 37.22 -8.46
CA TRP A 168 3.60 38.16 -9.26
C TRP A 168 2.95 39.54 -9.40
N ILE A 169 1.62 39.62 -9.45
CA ILE A 169 0.92 40.92 -9.50
C ILE A 169 1.06 41.65 -8.17
N MET A 170 0.92 40.93 -7.05
CA MET A 170 1.04 41.48 -5.70
C MET A 170 2.44 42.03 -5.45
N LYS A 171 3.46 41.22 -5.80
CA LYS A 171 4.87 41.56 -5.62
C LYS A 171 5.35 42.62 -6.61
N GLY A 172 4.98 42.47 -7.88
CA GLY A 172 5.52 43.18 -9.05
C GLY A 172 6.29 42.24 -9.99
N ALA A 173 6.19 42.47 -11.29
CA ALA A 173 6.85 41.66 -12.31
C ALA A 173 8.39 41.74 -12.23
N ARG A 174 9.09 40.65 -12.56
CA ARG A 174 10.56 40.65 -12.70
C ARG A 174 10.95 41.12 -14.09
N ASN A 175 11.91 42.06 -14.15
CA ASN A 175 12.62 42.33 -15.40
C ASN A 175 13.49 41.13 -15.76
N VAL A 176 13.25 40.56 -16.94
CA VAL A 176 14.05 39.49 -17.53
C VAL A 176 14.56 40.02 -18.87
N ASP A 177 15.86 40.25 -19.03
CA ASP A 177 16.49 40.61 -20.32
C ASP A 177 15.87 41.78 -21.12
N GLY A 178 15.28 42.77 -20.44
CA GLY A 178 14.64 43.92 -21.10
C GLY A 178 13.38 43.57 -21.91
N ILE A 179 12.93 42.32 -21.88
CA ILE A 179 11.74 41.80 -22.55
C ILE A 179 10.88 41.10 -21.49
N ILE A 180 9.64 41.51 -21.32
CA ILE A 180 8.68 40.78 -20.47
C ILE A 180 8.60 39.35 -21.03
N LYS A 181 9.18 38.36 -20.31
CA LYS A 181 8.98 36.92 -20.61
C LYS A 181 7.48 36.62 -20.72
N GLU A 182 7.12 35.51 -21.36
CA GLU A 182 5.75 34.98 -21.33
C GLU A 182 5.13 35.19 -19.94
N HIS A 183 3.91 35.74 -19.91
CA HIS A 183 3.25 36.10 -18.66
C HIS A 183 3.31 34.91 -17.68
N PRO A 184 3.65 35.13 -16.40
CA PRO A 184 3.76 34.06 -15.39
C PRO A 184 2.56 33.11 -15.36
N GLU A 185 1.39 33.61 -15.76
CA GLU A 185 0.15 32.85 -15.95
C GLU A 185 0.30 31.62 -16.85
N THR A 186 1.08 31.74 -17.94
CA THR A 186 1.32 30.65 -18.91
C THR A 186 2.52 29.78 -18.55
N SER A 187 3.56 30.37 -17.96
CA SER A 187 4.80 29.64 -17.67
C SER A 187 4.71 28.85 -16.36
N MET A 188 3.89 29.28 -15.40
CA MET A 188 3.77 28.68 -14.07
C MET A 188 2.79 27.50 -13.98
N GLY A 189 2.02 27.21 -15.05
CA GLY A 189 1.16 26.03 -15.10
C GLY A 189 1.94 24.74 -14.83
N LEU A 190 1.28 23.76 -14.21
CA LEU A 190 1.81 22.42 -13.99
C LEU A 190 1.51 21.59 -15.22
N LYS A 191 2.53 21.07 -15.88
CA LYS A 191 2.36 20.29 -17.11
C LYS A 191 2.80 18.86 -16.89
N SER A 192 2.05 17.90 -17.41
CA SER A 192 2.48 16.50 -17.46
C SER A 192 3.86 16.35 -18.14
N THR A 193 4.17 17.20 -19.13
CA THR A 193 5.48 17.24 -19.79
C THR A 193 6.62 17.69 -18.89
N ASP A 194 6.36 18.35 -17.76
CA ASP A 194 7.40 18.64 -16.77
C ASP A 194 7.89 17.33 -16.11
N LEU A 195 7.01 16.33 -16.00
CA LEU A 195 7.31 15.02 -15.40
C LEU A 195 8.20 14.15 -16.30
N ASP A 196 8.13 14.37 -17.62
CA ASP A 196 8.96 13.68 -18.61
C ASP A 196 10.46 13.80 -18.30
N ASN A 197 10.89 14.97 -17.82
CA ASN A 197 12.29 15.32 -17.64
C ASN A 197 12.60 15.78 -16.21
N PHE A 198 11.70 15.54 -15.26
CA PHE A 198 11.85 16.00 -13.88
C PHE A 198 13.19 15.51 -13.29
N PRO A 199 13.97 16.37 -12.58
CA PRO A 199 13.62 17.70 -12.08
C PRO A 199 14.01 18.87 -13.02
N ILE A 200 14.20 18.64 -14.31
CA ILE A 200 14.57 19.67 -15.28
C ILE A 200 13.32 20.46 -15.70
N ILE A 201 13.18 21.69 -15.19
CA ILE A 201 12.06 22.60 -15.51
C ILE A 201 12.61 23.95 -15.97
N ASN A 202 12.59 24.18 -17.29
CA ASN A 202 13.22 25.36 -17.90
C ASN A 202 12.36 26.64 -17.82
N THR A 203 11.07 26.51 -17.45
CA THR A 203 10.13 27.64 -17.41
C THR A 203 10.27 28.50 -16.15
N ARG A 204 10.93 28.00 -15.10
CA ARG A 204 11.14 28.71 -13.83
C ARG A 204 12.38 29.60 -13.89
N THR A 205 12.32 30.79 -13.29
CA THR A 205 13.43 31.76 -13.28
C THR A 205 14.62 31.22 -12.50
N HIS A 206 14.44 30.87 -11.23
CA HIS A 206 15.45 30.18 -10.43
C HIS A 206 14.96 28.79 -10.05
N TRP A 207 15.65 27.80 -10.58
CA TRP A 207 15.37 26.40 -10.32
C TRP A 207 16.68 25.61 -10.25
N PRO A 208 16.78 24.54 -9.44
CA PRO A 208 18.05 23.86 -9.18
C PRO A 208 18.77 23.30 -10.42
N THR A 209 18.03 22.97 -11.48
CA THR A 209 18.58 22.39 -12.72
C THR A 209 18.92 23.43 -13.81
N ASN A 210 18.67 24.71 -13.56
CA ASN A 210 18.94 25.78 -14.52
C ASN A 210 20.44 25.99 -14.69
N THR A 211 20.94 25.78 -15.91
CA THR A 211 22.33 26.11 -16.30
C THR A 211 22.57 27.61 -16.29
N MET A 212 21.53 28.39 -16.58
CA MET A 212 21.48 29.85 -16.52
C MET A 212 20.11 30.25 -15.93
N PRO A 213 20.07 31.06 -14.86
CA PRO A 213 18.80 31.58 -14.36
C PRO A 213 18.08 32.41 -15.41
N GLY A 214 16.75 32.40 -15.36
CA GLY A 214 15.91 33.05 -16.35
C GLY A 214 16.15 34.55 -16.51
N ASN A 215 16.65 35.23 -15.46
CA ASN A 215 17.01 36.65 -15.42
C ASN A 215 18.53 36.90 -15.44
N LEU A 216 19.32 35.88 -15.82
CA LEU A 216 20.79 35.92 -15.88
C LEU A 216 21.52 36.20 -14.56
N ASN A 217 20.82 36.22 -13.41
CA ASN A 217 21.45 36.43 -12.12
C ASN A 217 22.19 35.17 -11.65
N LEU A 218 23.43 34.99 -12.14
CA LEU A 218 24.29 33.85 -11.85
C LEU A 218 24.57 33.64 -10.36
N ALA A 219 24.56 34.69 -9.53
CA ALA A 219 24.74 34.56 -8.09
C ALA A 219 23.61 33.76 -7.42
N LYS A 220 22.44 33.65 -8.07
CA LYS A 220 21.31 32.82 -7.63
C LYS A 220 21.28 31.43 -8.30
N ARG A 221 22.31 31.03 -9.05
CA ARG A 221 22.39 29.68 -9.65
C ARG A 221 23.05 28.72 -8.67
N HIS A 222 22.45 27.54 -8.50
CA HIS A 222 23.06 26.40 -7.79
C HIS A 222 24.41 26.04 -8.41
N MET A 223 25.46 26.02 -7.60
CA MET A 223 26.76 25.59 -8.08
C MET A 223 26.71 24.11 -8.50
N CYS A 224 25.97 23.28 -7.76
CA CYS A 224 25.73 21.85 -8.02
C CYS A 224 24.60 21.57 -9.03
N TYR A 225 24.22 22.51 -9.90
CA TYR A 225 23.09 22.32 -10.84
C TYR A 225 23.21 21.05 -11.69
N GLN A 226 24.43 20.62 -12.02
CA GLN A 226 24.70 19.41 -12.78
C GLN A 226 24.23 18.15 -12.04
N ALA A 227 24.47 18.06 -10.72
CA ALA A 227 24.03 16.94 -9.90
C ALA A 227 22.50 16.83 -9.84
N PHE A 228 21.79 17.97 -9.81
CA PHE A 228 20.33 17.97 -9.94
C PHE A 228 19.86 17.49 -11.33
N ARG A 229 20.55 17.88 -12.40
CA ARG A 229 20.21 17.42 -13.76
C ARG A 229 20.45 15.92 -13.93
N GLU A 230 21.49 15.38 -13.31
CA GLU A 230 21.79 13.94 -13.33
C GLU A 230 20.67 13.09 -12.74
N LEU A 231 19.84 13.61 -11.84
CA LEU A 231 18.66 12.91 -11.33
C LEU A 231 17.67 12.52 -12.44
N ALA A 232 17.60 13.26 -13.55
CA ALA A 232 16.78 12.92 -14.70
C ALA A 232 17.26 11.65 -15.45
N THR A 233 18.49 11.17 -15.18
CA THR A 233 18.98 9.88 -15.67
C THR A 233 18.46 8.68 -14.85
N ASN A 234 17.60 8.95 -13.87
CA ASN A 234 17.06 7.98 -12.92
C ASN A 234 18.13 7.15 -12.18
N PRO A 235 19.13 7.78 -11.54
CA PRO A 235 20.11 7.06 -10.73
C PRO A 235 19.44 6.34 -9.56
N SER A 236 20.08 5.27 -9.08
CA SER A 236 19.64 4.50 -7.92
C SER A 236 20.77 4.26 -6.93
N ILE A 237 20.47 4.33 -5.63
CA ILE A 237 21.43 4.09 -4.55
C ILE A 237 20.88 3.08 -3.54
N LYS A 238 21.76 2.38 -2.83
CA LYS A 238 21.40 1.63 -1.62
C LYS A 238 21.56 2.55 -0.42
N LEU A 239 20.50 2.71 0.37
CA LEU A 239 20.52 3.56 1.56
C LEU A 239 21.24 2.88 2.73
N ASP A 240 21.21 1.55 2.77
CA ASP A 240 21.94 0.72 3.73
C ASP A 240 22.33 -0.61 3.08
N SER A 241 23.15 -1.42 3.76
CA SER A 241 23.64 -2.69 3.22
C SER A 241 22.55 -3.74 2.97
N SER A 242 21.40 -3.60 3.62
CA SER A 242 20.26 -4.53 3.57
C SER A 242 19.06 -4.03 2.73
N SER A 243 19.05 -2.77 2.30
CA SER A 243 17.95 -2.20 1.52
C SER A 243 18.10 -2.44 0.02
N GLU A 244 16.94 -2.57 -0.62
CA GLU A 244 16.83 -2.53 -2.07
C GLU A 244 17.25 -1.14 -2.59
N PRO A 245 17.88 -1.06 -3.79
CA PRO A 245 18.20 0.22 -4.39
C PRO A 245 16.95 1.08 -4.60
N VAL A 246 17.02 2.33 -4.15
CA VAL A 246 15.98 3.33 -4.36
C VAL A 246 16.40 4.23 -5.51
N SER A 247 15.54 4.37 -6.52
CA SER A 247 15.77 5.23 -7.70
C SER A 247 15.19 6.63 -7.51
N PHE A 248 15.64 7.59 -8.32
CA PHE A 248 15.06 8.93 -8.32
C PHE A 248 13.56 8.91 -8.68
N GLN A 249 13.15 8.15 -9.71
CA GLN A 249 11.75 8.03 -10.09
C GLN A 249 10.89 7.50 -8.94
N GLU A 250 11.41 6.55 -8.14
CA GLU A 250 10.71 6.07 -6.95
C GLU A 250 10.46 7.20 -5.93
N GLN A 251 11.49 8.00 -5.62
CA GLN A 251 11.39 9.12 -4.69
C GLN A 251 10.44 10.20 -5.20
N PHE A 252 10.58 10.54 -6.49
CA PHE A 252 9.76 11.51 -7.20
C PHE A 252 8.28 11.16 -7.17
N PHE A 253 7.90 9.94 -7.55
CA PHE A 253 6.50 9.53 -7.52
C PHE A 253 5.96 9.30 -6.11
N SER A 254 6.82 8.87 -5.17
CA SER A 254 6.44 8.81 -3.75
C SER A 254 6.13 10.19 -3.18
N ALA A 255 6.90 11.22 -3.56
CA ALA A 255 6.64 12.60 -3.19
C ALA A 255 5.32 13.12 -3.81
N ILE A 256 5.02 12.79 -5.06
CA ILE A 256 3.72 13.08 -5.68
C ILE A 256 2.59 12.46 -4.87
N LEU A 257 2.68 11.16 -4.56
CA LEU A 257 1.66 10.46 -3.79
C LEU A 257 1.45 11.10 -2.41
N GLN A 258 2.54 11.50 -1.74
CA GLN A 258 2.48 12.21 -0.46
C GLN A 258 1.73 13.54 -0.57
N GLU A 259 2.07 14.40 -1.54
CA GLU A 259 1.35 15.66 -1.79
C GLU A 259 -0.15 15.43 -2.08
N LEU A 260 -0.49 14.36 -2.82
CA LEU A 260 -1.87 14.01 -3.18
C LEU A 260 -2.69 13.58 -1.95
N LEU A 261 -2.08 12.81 -1.05
CA LEU A 261 -2.74 12.20 0.12
C LEU A 261 -2.83 13.13 1.32
N THR A 262 -1.84 13.99 1.54
CA THR A 262 -1.84 14.87 2.71
C THR A 262 -2.74 16.09 2.52
N TYR A 263 -3.11 16.42 1.28
CA TYR A 263 -4.06 17.50 1.02
C TYR A 263 -5.49 17.10 1.38
N GLU A 264 -5.95 17.56 2.54
CA GLU A 264 -7.35 17.46 2.98
C GLU A 264 -7.89 18.87 3.29
N PRO A 265 -8.85 19.39 2.50
CA PRO A 265 -9.36 20.75 2.67
C PRO A 265 -9.94 21.06 4.06
N SER A 266 -10.61 20.10 4.70
CA SER A 266 -11.15 20.26 6.06
C SER A 266 -10.05 20.46 7.09
N ILE A 267 -8.97 19.68 7.01
CA ILE A 267 -7.83 19.82 7.93
C ILE A 267 -7.09 21.12 7.68
N LEU A 268 -6.84 21.43 6.41
CA LEU A 268 -6.11 22.64 6.04
C LEU A 268 -6.88 23.90 6.48
N ARG A 269 -8.22 23.88 6.42
CA ARG A 269 -9.08 24.93 6.98
C ARG A 269 -8.86 25.14 8.47
N GLU A 270 -8.85 24.08 9.26
CA GLU A 270 -8.62 24.18 10.71
C GLU A 270 -7.22 24.74 11.00
N ARG A 271 -6.21 24.30 10.26
CA ARG A 271 -4.84 24.84 10.38
C ARG A 271 -4.77 26.31 10.00
N PHE A 272 -5.33 26.71 8.85
CA PHE A 272 -5.39 28.11 8.44
C PHE A 272 -6.14 28.98 9.45
N THR A 273 -7.21 28.49 10.05
CA THR A 273 -7.98 29.23 11.06
C THR A 273 -7.11 29.59 12.28
N GLU A 274 -6.16 28.74 12.67
CA GLU A 274 -5.22 29.04 13.77
C GLU A 274 -4.24 30.19 13.42
N TYR A 275 -3.90 30.36 12.13
CA TYR A 275 -2.96 31.39 11.65
C TYR A 275 -3.63 32.71 11.24
N PHE A 276 -4.86 32.64 10.73
CA PHE A 276 -5.55 33.78 10.13
C PHE A 276 -6.81 34.19 10.87
N GLY A 277 -7.43 33.31 11.66
CA GLY A 277 -8.70 33.59 12.32
C GLY A 277 -9.74 34.14 11.33
N THR A 278 -10.18 35.39 11.56
CA THR A 278 -11.16 36.10 10.73
C THR A 278 -10.53 37.21 9.87
N GLU A 279 -9.21 37.20 9.66
CA GLU A 279 -8.54 38.19 8.80
C GLU A 279 -9.20 38.23 7.42
N PRO A 280 -9.59 39.40 6.90
CA PRO A 280 -10.11 39.51 5.55
C PRO A 280 -8.99 39.49 4.52
N LEU A 281 -9.32 39.12 3.28
CA LEU A 281 -8.40 39.20 2.14
C LEU A 281 -7.85 40.62 1.97
N ASN A 282 -8.73 41.63 1.86
CA ASN A 282 -8.39 43.05 1.73
C ASN A 282 -7.33 43.32 0.64
N TYR A 283 -7.58 42.84 -0.59
CA TYR A 283 -6.69 43.05 -1.73
C TYR A 283 -6.87 44.41 -2.40
N LEU A 284 -8.01 45.07 -2.19
CA LEU A 284 -8.22 46.45 -2.65
C LEU A 284 -7.29 47.46 -1.96
N SER A 285 -6.57 47.03 -0.91
CA SER A 285 -5.50 47.83 -0.29
C SER A 285 -4.17 47.82 -1.05
N LEU A 286 -4.04 47.04 -2.13
CA LEU A 286 -2.81 46.98 -2.91
C LEU A 286 -2.57 48.31 -3.65
N PRO A 287 -1.33 48.83 -3.63
CA PRO A 287 -1.02 50.09 -4.31
C PRO A 287 -0.85 49.90 -5.82
N ASP A 288 -0.66 51.02 -6.53
CA ASP A 288 -0.18 51.08 -7.92
C ASP A 288 -1.05 50.34 -8.96
N GLY A 289 -2.37 50.26 -8.72
CA GLY A 289 -3.32 49.61 -9.64
C GLY A 289 -3.19 48.07 -9.71
N LYS A 290 -2.45 47.46 -8.78
CA LYS A 290 -2.27 46.00 -8.71
C LYS A 290 -3.57 45.27 -8.38
N ASP A 291 -4.46 45.91 -7.63
CA ASP A 291 -5.81 45.42 -7.31
C ASP A 291 -6.71 45.35 -8.57
N GLU A 292 -6.68 46.39 -9.40
CA GLU A 292 -7.39 46.41 -10.69
C GLU A 292 -6.88 45.31 -11.61
N LEU A 293 -5.56 45.10 -11.67
CA LEU A 293 -4.96 44.04 -12.47
C LEU A 293 -5.34 42.64 -11.94
N LEU A 294 -5.33 42.41 -10.62
CA LEU A 294 -5.76 41.14 -10.01
C LEU A 294 -7.24 40.85 -10.31
N SER A 295 -8.12 41.83 -10.11
CA SER A 295 -9.56 41.66 -10.34
C SER A 295 -9.90 41.45 -11.81
N LYS A 296 -9.14 42.05 -12.74
CA LYS A 296 -9.26 41.79 -14.17
C LYS A 296 -8.77 40.39 -14.57
N THR A 297 -7.64 39.96 -14.03
CA THR A 297 -6.98 38.70 -14.40
C THR A 297 -7.70 37.49 -13.78
N TYR A 298 -8.13 37.62 -12.53
CA TYR A 298 -8.71 36.56 -11.72
C TYR A 298 -10.04 36.99 -11.07
N PRO A 299 -11.07 37.38 -11.86
CA PRO A 299 -12.29 38.02 -11.36
C PRO A 299 -13.10 37.14 -10.39
N LYS A 300 -12.95 35.81 -10.49
CA LYS A 300 -13.61 34.87 -9.55
C LYS A 300 -12.95 34.86 -8.17
N LEU A 301 -11.65 35.08 -8.11
CA LEU A 301 -10.87 35.08 -6.86
C LEU A 301 -10.79 36.48 -6.25
N PHE A 302 -10.75 37.53 -7.07
CA PHE A 302 -10.55 38.92 -6.63
C PHE A 302 -11.68 39.79 -7.18
N ASN A 303 -12.63 40.16 -6.31
CA ASN A 303 -13.71 41.09 -6.59
C ASN A 303 -14.17 41.76 -5.28
N ALA A 304 -15.10 42.71 -5.36
CA ALA A 304 -15.56 43.46 -4.18
C ALA A 304 -16.21 42.57 -3.09
N GLU A 305 -16.72 41.39 -3.46
CA GLU A 305 -17.27 40.43 -2.52
C GLU A 305 -16.16 39.64 -1.81
N THR A 306 -15.23 39.06 -2.57
CA THR A 306 -14.13 38.25 -2.01
C THR A 306 -13.15 39.07 -1.19
N ASP A 307 -12.99 40.37 -1.48
CA ASP A 307 -12.17 41.30 -0.70
C ASP A 307 -12.50 41.31 0.80
N ARG A 308 -13.81 41.20 1.11
CA ARG A 308 -14.35 41.27 2.47
C ARG A 308 -14.51 39.90 3.13
N ARG A 309 -14.34 38.80 2.37
CA ARG A 309 -14.45 37.44 2.91
C ARG A 309 -13.24 37.11 3.77
N PRO A 310 -13.40 36.19 4.75
CA PRO A 310 -12.26 35.65 5.48
C PRO A 310 -11.20 35.10 4.52
N PHE A 311 -9.94 35.47 4.75
CA PHE A 311 -8.81 35.04 3.95
C PHE A 311 -8.69 33.52 3.89
N VAL A 312 -9.07 32.81 4.97
CA VAL A 312 -9.13 31.35 5.03
C VAL A 312 -9.98 30.76 3.89
N ASP A 313 -11.15 31.34 3.61
CA ASP A 313 -12.03 30.85 2.55
C ASP A 313 -11.43 31.08 1.18
N HIS A 314 -10.85 32.27 0.97
CA HIS A 314 -10.18 32.64 -0.27
C HIS A 314 -9.00 31.73 -0.57
N ILE A 315 -8.09 31.55 0.39
CA ILE A 315 -6.88 30.77 0.17
C ILE A 315 -7.18 29.28 0.02
N LEU A 316 -8.22 28.74 0.67
CA LEU A 316 -8.68 27.37 0.40
C LEU A 316 -9.17 27.19 -1.03
N GLU A 317 -9.88 28.17 -1.60
CA GLU A 317 -10.29 28.12 -3.00
C GLU A 317 -9.08 28.14 -3.94
N VAL A 318 -8.06 28.96 -3.64
CA VAL A 318 -6.79 28.97 -4.38
C VAL A 318 -6.11 27.60 -4.27
N MET A 319 -5.91 27.07 -3.06
CA MET A 319 -5.24 25.78 -2.84
C MET A 319 -5.98 24.61 -3.50
N GLN A 320 -7.31 24.67 -3.58
CA GLN A 320 -8.10 23.65 -4.27
C GLN A 320 -7.86 23.68 -5.77
N LYS A 321 -7.82 24.86 -6.40
CA LYS A 321 -7.52 25.00 -7.84
C LYS A 321 -6.13 24.46 -8.17
N GLU A 322 -5.14 24.78 -7.33
CA GLU A 322 -3.77 24.28 -7.46
C GLU A 322 -3.70 22.76 -7.28
N TYR A 323 -4.43 22.21 -6.31
CA TYR A 323 -4.54 20.77 -6.11
C TYR A 323 -5.17 20.07 -7.32
N ASP A 324 -6.26 20.61 -7.86
CA ASP A 324 -6.96 19.99 -9.00
C ASP A 324 -6.07 19.95 -10.25
N GLU A 325 -5.29 21.01 -10.49
CA GLU A 325 -4.30 21.03 -11.57
C GLU A 325 -3.17 20.01 -11.35
N PHE A 326 -2.63 19.95 -10.13
CA PHE A 326 -1.62 18.97 -9.76
C PHE A 326 -2.14 17.53 -9.91
N TYR A 327 -3.36 17.27 -9.42
CA TYR A 327 -4.03 15.98 -9.51
C TYR A 327 -4.16 15.52 -10.96
N ARG A 328 -4.71 16.36 -11.85
CA ARG A 328 -4.88 16.02 -13.26
C ARG A 328 -3.57 15.67 -13.96
N ASN A 329 -2.54 16.49 -13.74
CA ASN A 329 -1.26 16.35 -14.43
C ASN A 329 -0.41 15.20 -13.91
N THR A 330 -0.65 14.72 -12.67
CA THR A 330 0.11 13.63 -12.07
C THR A 330 -0.64 12.31 -12.12
N VAL A 331 -1.92 12.28 -11.71
CA VAL A 331 -2.70 11.03 -11.62
C VAL A 331 -2.94 10.42 -12.99
N PHE A 332 -3.19 11.24 -14.01
CA PHE A 332 -3.39 10.79 -15.39
C PHE A 332 -2.08 10.74 -16.21
N TYR A 333 -0.92 10.89 -15.57
CA TYR A 333 0.37 10.85 -16.28
C TYR A 333 0.64 9.46 -16.85
N VAL A 334 0.75 9.36 -18.17
CA VAL A 334 0.91 8.11 -18.92
C VAL A 334 2.37 7.64 -19.07
N GLY A 335 3.33 8.40 -18.54
CA GLY A 335 4.74 8.11 -18.71
C GLY A 335 5.28 8.56 -20.06
N LYS A 336 6.57 8.30 -20.28
CA LYS A 336 7.30 8.62 -21.50
C LYS A 336 8.27 7.50 -21.85
N GLU A 337 8.28 7.08 -23.11
CA GLU A 337 9.14 5.99 -23.57
C GLU A 337 10.62 6.30 -23.36
N LYS A 338 11.06 7.52 -23.67
CA LYS A 338 12.40 8.04 -23.39
C LYS A 338 12.34 9.53 -23.11
N ASN A 339 12.92 9.94 -21.99
CA ASN A 339 13.16 11.34 -21.70
C ASN A 339 14.37 11.88 -22.49
N ASP A 340 14.73 13.15 -22.26
CA ASP A 340 15.82 13.82 -22.96
C ASP A 340 17.19 13.19 -22.63
N SER A 341 17.28 12.45 -21.53
CA SER A 341 18.46 11.65 -21.13
C SER A 341 18.43 10.22 -21.70
N GLY A 342 17.43 9.87 -22.51
CA GLY A 342 17.28 8.53 -23.11
C GLY A 342 16.72 7.45 -22.17
N VAL A 343 16.23 7.83 -20.98
CA VAL A 343 15.72 6.91 -19.95
C VAL A 343 14.19 6.86 -19.99
N PRO A 344 13.56 5.67 -19.91
CA PRO A 344 12.10 5.57 -19.81
C PRO A 344 11.59 6.14 -18.49
N VAL A 345 10.48 6.87 -18.56
CA VAL A 345 9.76 7.39 -17.40
C VAL A 345 8.44 6.65 -17.31
N MET A 346 8.23 5.95 -16.20
CA MET A 346 7.00 5.17 -16.02
C MET A 346 5.77 6.07 -15.85
N SER A 347 4.58 5.50 -16.07
CA SER A 347 3.34 6.18 -15.73
C SER A 347 3.13 6.21 -14.22
N PHE A 348 2.28 7.13 -13.73
CA PHE A 348 1.95 7.15 -12.29
C PHE A 348 1.21 5.86 -11.88
N ARG A 349 0.37 5.32 -12.76
CA ARG A 349 -0.27 4.01 -12.58
C ARG A 349 0.75 2.90 -12.35
N ASP A 350 1.77 2.81 -13.20
CA ASP A 350 2.78 1.75 -13.11
C ASP A 350 3.62 1.89 -11.83
N PHE A 351 3.92 3.13 -11.42
CA PHE A 351 4.54 3.38 -10.11
C PHE A 351 3.66 2.84 -8.98
N LEU A 352 2.37 3.17 -8.96
CA LEU A 352 1.46 2.70 -7.92
C LEU A 352 1.46 1.17 -7.88
N GLN A 353 1.31 0.50 -9.03
CA GLN A 353 1.36 -0.97 -9.11
C GLN A 353 2.68 -1.57 -8.59
N ALA A 354 3.80 -0.92 -8.88
CA ALA A 354 5.12 -1.39 -8.49
C ALA A 354 5.48 -1.10 -7.02
N ARG A 355 4.79 -0.14 -6.38
CA ARG A 355 5.12 0.36 -5.04
C ARG A 355 3.89 0.43 -4.11
N PRO A 356 3.25 -0.70 -3.79
CA PRO A 356 2.19 -0.73 -2.78
C PRO A 356 2.63 -0.17 -1.42
N THR A 357 3.90 -0.29 -1.04
CA THR A 357 4.37 0.25 0.25
C THR A 357 4.40 1.78 0.31
N ALA A 358 4.37 2.49 -0.82
CA ALA A 358 4.44 3.96 -0.84
C ALA A 358 3.28 4.60 -0.07
N PHE A 359 2.06 4.05 -0.20
CA PHE A 359 0.91 4.50 0.59
C PHE A 359 1.12 4.30 2.09
N ASN A 360 1.60 3.11 2.49
CA ASN A 360 1.84 2.81 3.91
C ASN A 360 2.92 3.72 4.51
N LYS A 361 3.95 4.10 3.73
CA LYS A 361 4.96 5.09 4.16
C LYS A 361 4.35 6.46 4.40
N THR A 362 3.47 6.94 3.51
CA THR A 362 2.76 8.22 3.71
C THR A 362 1.79 8.16 4.88
N LYS A 363 1.06 7.05 5.05
CA LYS A 363 0.16 6.84 6.20
C LYS A 363 0.93 6.88 7.52
N ALA A 364 2.07 6.18 7.61
CA ALA A 364 2.93 6.19 8.78
C ALA A 364 3.49 7.59 9.10
N TRP A 365 3.83 8.37 8.07
CA TRP A 365 4.20 9.78 8.24
C TRP A 365 3.06 10.61 8.83
N ALA A 366 1.83 10.44 8.34
CA ALA A 366 0.66 11.14 8.86
C ALA A 366 0.30 10.72 10.30
N GLU A 367 0.48 9.45 10.64
CA GLU A 367 0.37 8.93 12.01
C GLU A 367 1.38 9.59 12.95
N GLN A 368 2.64 9.74 12.50
CA GLN A 368 3.68 10.42 13.25
C GLN A 368 3.34 11.90 13.48
N GLU A 369 2.88 12.61 12.44
CA GLU A 369 2.44 14.00 12.58
C GLU A 369 1.26 14.14 13.55
N ASN A 370 0.29 13.22 13.50
CA ASN A 370 -0.83 13.18 14.45
C ASN A 370 -0.36 12.94 15.89
N ALA A 371 0.66 12.10 16.09
CA ALA A 371 1.27 11.86 17.39
C ALA A 371 1.96 13.13 17.92
N SER A 372 2.73 13.84 17.07
CA SER A 372 3.33 15.12 17.42
C SER A 372 2.28 16.18 17.78
N ILE A 373 1.16 16.25 17.04
CA ILE A 373 0.05 17.16 17.38
C ILE A 373 -0.50 16.85 18.78
N GLU A 374 -0.70 15.57 19.12
CA GLU A 374 -1.20 15.17 20.44
C GLU A 374 -0.20 15.54 21.55
N GLU A 375 1.06 15.17 21.39
CA GLU A 375 2.13 15.43 22.35
C GLU A 375 2.25 16.94 22.67
N TYR A 376 2.38 17.77 21.62
CA TYR A 376 2.53 19.22 21.78
C TYR A 376 1.26 19.88 22.34
N SER A 377 0.08 19.38 21.99
CA SER A 377 -1.18 19.90 22.51
C SER A 377 -1.37 19.58 24.00
N GLN A 378 -0.97 18.37 24.44
CA GLN A 378 -0.96 18.00 25.85
C GLN A 378 0.07 18.82 26.64
N ALA A 379 1.28 18.97 26.11
CA ALA A 379 2.33 19.78 26.74
C ALA A 379 1.87 21.24 26.93
N TYR A 380 1.21 21.81 25.93
CA TYR A 380 0.66 23.16 26.01
C TYR A 380 -0.44 23.28 27.06
N LYS A 381 -1.40 22.34 27.12
CA LYS A 381 -2.48 22.33 28.13
C LYS A 381 -1.91 22.26 29.55
N LYS A 382 -0.97 21.36 29.80
CA LYS A 382 -0.31 21.21 31.12
C LYS A 382 0.39 22.49 31.56
N LYS A 383 1.07 23.18 30.63
CA LYS A 383 1.65 24.49 30.93
C LYS A 383 0.58 25.52 31.24
N ALA A 384 -0.48 25.59 30.43
CA ALA A 384 -1.58 26.54 30.60
C ALA A 384 -2.35 26.36 31.92
N GLU A 385 -2.45 25.13 32.43
CA GLU A 385 -3.05 24.81 33.73
C GLU A 385 -2.17 25.24 34.91
N SER A 386 -0.84 25.22 34.76
CA SER A 386 0.09 25.59 35.83
C SER A 386 0.33 27.11 35.93
N ALA A 387 0.29 27.82 34.80
CA ALA A 387 0.33 29.27 34.69
C ALA A 387 -0.16 29.69 33.29
N PRO A 388 -0.65 30.93 33.08
CA PRO A 388 -0.90 31.43 31.74
C PRO A 388 0.37 31.21 30.88
N PRO A 389 0.28 30.49 29.74
CA PRO A 389 1.49 30.10 29.02
C PRO A 389 2.18 31.37 28.52
N ALA A 390 3.40 31.60 28.99
CA ALA A 390 4.23 32.71 28.53
C ALA A 390 4.72 32.39 27.12
N GLY A 391 3.98 32.81 26.10
CA GLY A 391 4.40 32.66 24.70
C GLY A 391 3.26 32.33 23.74
N VAL A 392 3.60 32.22 22.47
CA VAL A 392 2.66 31.86 21.40
C VAL A 392 2.71 30.34 21.18
N PRO A 393 1.57 29.66 20.95
CA PRO A 393 1.54 28.20 20.76
C PRO A 393 2.44 27.71 19.60
N ASN A 394 3.09 26.56 19.79
CA ASN A 394 3.90 25.87 18.78
C ASN A 394 3.07 25.45 17.55
N TYR A 395 3.68 25.28 16.37
CA TYR A 395 3.04 24.73 15.16
C TYR A 395 2.12 23.54 15.48
N TYR A 396 2.62 22.53 16.19
CA TYR A 396 1.91 21.29 16.49
C TYR A 396 0.81 21.42 17.57
N CYS A 397 0.70 22.56 18.25
CA CYS A 397 -0.44 22.83 19.14
C CYS A 397 -1.70 23.15 18.32
N LEU A 398 -2.33 22.12 17.75
CA LEU A 398 -3.48 22.22 16.86
C LEU A 398 -4.73 21.56 17.47
N PRO A 399 -5.95 21.99 17.08
CA PRO A 399 -7.16 21.30 17.50
C PRO A 399 -7.22 19.88 16.94
N THR A 400 -7.98 18.99 17.59
CA THR A 400 -8.17 17.60 17.13
C THR A 400 -8.68 17.51 15.69
N ALA A 401 -9.51 18.47 15.26
CA ALA A 401 -10.03 18.55 13.89
C ALA A 401 -8.96 18.84 12.82
N ALA A 402 -7.75 19.28 13.22
CA ALA A 402 -6.62 19.53 12.32
C ALA A 402 -5.65 18.31 12.20
N LYS A 403 -5.99 17.17 12.80
CA LYS A 403 -5.28 15.90 12.63
C LYS A 403 -5.70 15.22 11.33
N TYR A 404 -4.77 14.48 10.72
CA TYR A 404 -5.03 13.63 9.56
C TYR A 404 -6.08 12.57 9.87
N ASP A 405 -7.12 12.50 9.03
CA ASP A 405 -8.10 11.43 9.03
C ASP A 405 -7.56 10.27 8.18
N LEU A 406 -7.09 9.22 8.85
CA LEU A 406 -6.43 8.08 8.20
C LEU A 406 -7.40 7.24 7.36
N GLU A 407 -8.69 7.24 7.69
CA GLU A 407 -9.73 6.54 6.92
C GLU A 407 -10.05 7.31 5.64
N ARG A 408 -10.18 8.64 5.73
CA ARG A 408 -10.30 9.49 4.53
C ARG A 408 -9.06 9.41 3.64
N MET A 409 -7.88 9.33 4.23
CA MET A 409 -6.64 9.14 3.48
C MET A 409 -6.65 7.81 2.71
N HIS A 410 -7.14 6.72 3.32
CA HIS A 410 -7.33 5.43 2.65
C HIS A 410 -8.33 5.53 1.49
N ALA A 411 -9.49 6.14 1.72
CA ALA A 411 -10.50 6.37 0.68
C ALA A 411 -9.97 7.25 -0.46
N ARG A 412 -9.17 8.27 -0.15
CA ARG A 412 -8.49 9.12 -1.12
C ARG A 412 -7.46 8.35 -1.93
N TYR A 413 -6.70 7.45 -1.30
CA TYR A 413 -5.79 6.57 -2.02
C TYR A 413 -6.53 5.63 -2.97
N HIS A 414 -7.69 5.11 -2.55
CA HIS A 414 -8.55 4.31 -3.44
C HIS A 414 -9.00 5.11 -4.66
N GLN A 415 -9.39 6.38 -4.46
CA GLN A 415 -9.72 7.27 -5.57
C GLN A 415 -8.53 7.47 -6.52
N ILE A 416 -7.35 7.79 -5.99
CA ILE A 416 -6.12 7.98 -6.77
C ILE A 416 -5.78 6.72 -7.57
N TRP A 417 -5.87 5.54 -6.94
CA TRP A 417 -5.66 4.25 -7.57
C TRP A 417 -6.62 4.02 -8.74
N ARG A 418 -7.92 4.20 -8.52
CA ARG A 418 -8.94 4.10 -9.57
C ARG A 418 -8.66 5.06 -10.70
N ASP A 419 -8.44 6.33 -10.37
CA ASP A 419 -8.34 7.42 -11.34
C ASP A 419 -7.06 7.26 -12.19
N ALA A 420 -5.94 6.80 -11.63
CA ALA A 420 -4.71 6.51 -12.37
C ALA A 420 -4.87 5.40 -13.43
N HIS A 421 -5.82 4.49 -13.25
CA HIS A 421 -6.11 3.42 -14.21
C HIS A 421 -7.15 3.81 -15.27
N THR A 422 -7.78 4.99 -15.15
CA THR A 422 -8.89 5.42 -16.02
C THR A 422 -8.50 5.39 -17.50
N LEU A 423 -7.35 5.97 -17.87
CA LEU A 423 -6.90 6.03 -19.25
C LEU A 423 -6.59 4.65 -19.83
N HIS A 424 -6.14 3.69 -19.00
CA HIS A 424 -5.92 2.31 -19.44
C HIS A 424 -7.26 1.66 -19.82
N PHE A 425 -8.28 1.80 -18.95
CA PHE A 425 -9.59 1.22 -19.23
C PHE A 425 -10.29 1.92 -20.40
N GLN A 426 -10.15 3.24 -20.49
CA GLN A 426 -10.65 4.03 -21.63
C GLN A 426 -10.03 3.56 -22.95
N ALA A 427 -8.75 3.20 -22.99
CA ALA A 427 -8.11 2.66 -24.18
C ALA A 427 -8.71 1.31 -24.61
N ILE A 428 -9.06 0.44 -23.65
CA ILE A 428 -9.76 -0.83 -23.91
C ILE A 428 -11.12 -0.55 -24.54
N LEU A 429 -11.91 0.34 -23.95
CA LEU A 429 -13.22 0.73 -24.50
C LEU A 429 -13.07 1.34 -25.90
N SER A 430 -12.08 2.19 -26.12
CA SER A 430 -11.81 2.76 -27.45
C SER A 430 -11.41 1.70 -28.48
N ASN A 431 -10.74 0.61 -28.09
CA ASN A 431 -10.42 -0.48 -29.00
C ASN A 431 -11.67 -1.31 -29.35
N ILE A 432 -12.62 -1.47 -28.41
CA ILE A 432 -13.94 -2.03 -28.69
C ILE A 432 -14.71 -1.15 -29.69
N ASP A 433 -14.71 0.17 -29.46
CA ASP A 433 -15.38 1.14 -30.34
C ASP A 433 -14.82 1.06 -31.77
N LYS A 434 -13.50 1.00 -31.94
CA LYS A 434 -12.84 0.83 -33.25
C LYS A 434 -13.21 -0.48 -33.93
N LEU A 435 -13.33 -1.58 -33.16
CA LEU A 435 -13.74 -2.87 -33.71
C LEU A 435 -15.21 -2.82 -34.17
N LEU A 436 -16.09 -2.16 -33.40
CA LEU A 436 -17.48 -1.92 -33.80
C LEU A 436 -17.56 -1.11 -35.10
N GLU A 437 -16.80 -0.02 -35.21
CA GLU A 437 -16.72 0.80 -36.42
C GLU A 437 -16.24 -0.03 -37.63
N SER A 438 -15.17 -0.81 -37.47
CA SER A 438 -14.63 -1.67 -38.53
C SER A 438 -15.63 -2.73 -39.00
N LEU A 439 -16.33 -3.38 -38.06
CA LEU A 439 -17.36 -4.37 -38.37
C LEU A 439 -18.56 -3.73 -39.10
N TRP A 440 -18.99 -2.55 -38.65
CA TRP A 440 -20.06 -1.81 -39.30
C TRP A 440 -19.70 -1.43 -40.73
N GLU A 441 -18.49 -0.92 -40.98
CA GLU A 441 -18.02 -0.62 -42.33
C GLU A 441 -17.95 -1.87 -43.22
N GLU A 442 -17.46 -3.00 -42.69
CA GLU A 442 -17.37 -4.26 -43.43
C GLU A 442 -18.76 -4.79 -43.84
N LEU A 443 -19.72 -4.73 -42.92
CA LEU A 443 -21.08 -5.21 -43.13
C LEU A 443 -21.90 -4.31 -44.06
N THR A 444 -21.62 -2.99 -44.07
CA THR A 444 -22.34 -2.02 -44.90
C THR A 444 -21.71 -1.75 -46.27
N ARG A 445 -20.40 -2.04 -46.46
CA ARG A 445 -19.73 -1.95 -47.78
C ARG A 445 -20.37 -2.85 -48.85
N LYS A 446 -21.09 -3.91 -48.46
CA LYS A 446 -21.83 -4.77 -49.39
C LYS A 446 -23.18 -4.20 -49.83
N THR A 447 -23.71 -3.18 -49.17
CA THR A 447 -25.08 -2.68 -49.38
C THR A 447 -25.17 -1.24 -49.90
N SER A 448 -24.08 -0.45 -49.94
CA SER A 448 -24.18 0.97 -50.33
C SER A 448 -22.90 1.53 -50.96
N LEU A 449 -23.05 2.08 -52.17
CA LEU A 449 -22.07 2.91 -52.89
C LEU A 449 -22.10 4.39 -52.43
N ALA A 450 -22.72 4.70 -51.29
CA ALA A 450 -22.75 6.04 -50.71
C ALA A 450 -21.93 6.06 -49.41
N SER A 451 -20.71 6.58 -49.50
CA SER A 451 -19.88 6.99 -48.37
C SER A 451 -20.60 8.09 -47.58
N LYS A 452 -21.35 7.71 -46.53
CA LYS A 452 -21.66 8.62 -45.43
C LYS A 452 -20.74 8.29 -44.28
N THR A 453 -19.74 9.15 -44.11
CA THR A 453 -18.91 9.23 -42.92
C THR A 453 -19.81 9.18 -41.69
N LEU A 454 -19.53 8.30 -40.74
CA LEU A 454 -20.16 8.32 -39.43
C LEU A 454 -19.92 9.73 -38.84
N GLU A 455 -20.93 10.59 -38.84
CA GLU A 455 -20.95 11.74 -37.94
C GLU A 455 -21.14 11.16 -36.54
N THR A 456 -20.05 10.62 -35.99
CA THR A 456 -19.89 10.61 -34.54
C THR A 456 -20.07 12.05 -34.13
N SER A 457 -21.03 12.33 -33.25
CA SER A 457 -21.06 13.60 -32.54
C SER A 457 -19.74 13.68 -31.78
N LYS A 458 -18.72 14.26 -32.43
CA LYS A 458 -17.44 14.58 -31.83
C LYS A 458 -17.71 15.75 -30.91
N ALA A 459 -18.36 15.49 -29.78
CA ALA A 459 -18.00 16.23 -28.59
C ALA A 459 -16.50 16.02 -28.45
N SER A 460 -15.73 17.07 -28.80
CA SER A 460 -14.29 17.08 -28.58
C SER A 460 -14.06 16.63 -27.13
N PRO A 461 -13.14 15.70 -26.87
CA PRO A 461 -12.76 15.36 -25.51
C PRO A 461 -12.56 16.66 -24.75
N LYS A 462 -13.18 16.79 -23.57
CA LYS A 462 -12.97 17.99 -22.77
C LYS A 462 -11.46 18.19 -22.60
N PRO A 463 -10.95 19.43 -22.75
CA PRO A 463 -9.56 19.72 -22.44
C PRO A 463 -9.23 19.14 -21.07
N MET A 464 -8.02 18.59 -20.91
CA MET A 464 -7.62 17.95 -19.65
C MET A 464 -7.86 18.91 -18.47
N GLU A 465 -7.65 20.21 -18.70
CA GLU A 465 -7.85 21.32 -17.78
C GLU A 465 -9.28 21.43 -17.21
N GLU A 466 -10.29 20.91 -17.91
CA GLU A 466 -11.70 20.92 -17.50
C GLU A 466 -12.12 19.66 -16.74
N ILE A 467 -11.22 18.68 -16.60
CA ILE A 467 -11.51 17.39 -15.96
C ILE A 467 -11.44 17.54 -14.43
N THR A 468 -12.57 17.34 -13.78
CA THR A 468 -12.70 17.34 -12.32
C THR A 468 -12.95 15.95 -11.74
N ARG A 469 -13.36 15.00 -12.59
CA ARG A 469 -13.67 13.62 -12.20
C ARG A 469 -13.25 12.65 -13.30
N SER A 470 -12.69 11.51 -12.93
CA SER A 470 -12.27 10.46 -13.89
C SER A 470 -13.40 9.97 -14.79
N ILE A 471 -14.64 9.91 -14.29
CA ILE A 471 -15.81 9.53 -15.10
C ILE A 471 -15.97 10.38 -16.37
N GLN A 472 -15.52 11.64 -16.35
CA GLN A 472 -15.61 12.57 -17.49
C GLN A 472 -14.67 12.20 -18.64
N LEU A 473 -13.70 11.31 -18.42
CA LEU A 473 -12.84 10.77 -19.47
C LEU A 473 -13.54 9.70 -20.31
N PHE A 474 -14.61 9.08 -19.79
CA PHE A 474 -15.37 8.12 -20.57
C PHE A 474 -16.33 8.83 -21.51
N LYS A 475 -16.44 8.32 -22.74
CA LYS A 475 -17.44 8.80 -23.69
C LYS A 475 -18.83 8.37 -23.19
N SER A 476 -19.80 9.28 -23.26
CA SER A 476 -21.22 8.94 -23.16
C SER A 476 -21.61 7.95 -24.27
N ASP A 477 -22.75 7.28 -24.09
CA ASP A 477 -23.28 6.24 -24.99
C ASP A 477 -23.02 6.53 -26.47
N ILE A 478 -22.48 5.52 -27.16
CA ILE A 478 -22.25 5.59 -28.60
C ILE A 478 -23.59 5.31 -29.28
N GLU A 479 -24.12 6.31 -29.99
CA GLU A 479 -25.21 6.10 -30.94
C GLU A 479 -24.69 5.26 -32.12
N LEU A 480 -24.76 3.95 -31.95
CA LEU A 480 -24.36 3.01 -32.99
C LEU A 480 -25.48 2.89 -34.02
N PRO A 481 -25.21 3.15 -35.31
CA PRO A 481 -26.22 3.12 -36.36
C PRO A 481 -26.87 1.75 -36.49
N LYS A 482 -28.10 1.75 -37.01
CA LYS A 482 -28.83 0.52 -37.35
C LYS A 482 -28.06 -0.21 -38.46
N LEU A 483 -27.91 -1.51 -38.27
CA LEU A 483 -27.28 -2.42 -39.22
C LEU A 483 -28.36 -2.85 -40.23
N ASP A 484 -28.14 -2.60 -41.53
CA ASP A 484 -29.01 -3.07 -42.61
C ASP A 484 -28.31 -4.23 -43.34
N CYS A 485 -28.32 -5.40 -42.69
CA CYS A 485 -27.74 -6.62 -43.21
C CYS A 485 -28.54 -7.85 -42.74
N ASP A 486 -28.26 -9.01 -43.35
CA ASP A 486 -28.85 -10.28 -42.98
C ASP A 486 -28.57 -10.64 -41.50
N GLU A 487 -29.62 -10.93 -40.74
CA GLU A 487 -29.56 -11.30 -39.31
C GLU A 487 -28.89 -12.65 -39.08
N GLU A 488 -28.79 -13.51 -40.11
CA GLU A 488 -28.07 -14.79 -40.03
C GLU A 488 -26.56 -14.66 -40.27
N ASN A 489 -26.06 -13.49 -40.68
CA ASN A 489 -24.63 -13.27 -40.88
C ASN A 489 -23.88 -13.36 -39.53
N PRO A 490 -22.91 -14.29 -39.37
CA PRO A 490 -22.16 -14.44 -38.11
C PRO A 490 -21.46 -13.16 -37.64
N LEU A 491 -20.97 -12.33 -38.58
CA LEU A 491 -20.34 -11.05 -38.25
C LEU A 491 -21.35 -10.00 -37.77
N ALA A 492 -22.58 -10.03 -38.28
CA ALA A 492 -23.67 -9.17 -37.82
C ALA A 492 -24.11 -9.54 -36.40
N GLN A 493 -24.22 -10.84 -36.10
CA GLN A 493 -24.45 -11.33 -34.75
C GLN A 493 -23.29 -10.97 -33.81
N GLY A 494 -22.04 -11.11 -34.28
CA GLY A 494 -20.85 -10.69 -33.55
C GLY A 494 -20.82 -9.19 -33.23
N TYR A 495 -21.23 -8.34 -34.18
CA TYR A 495 -21.40 -6.89 -33.96
C TYR A 495 -22.44 -6.61 -32.86
N MET A 496 -23.58 -7.30 -32.86
CA MET A 496 -24.62 -7.11 -31.84
C MET A 496 -24.18 -7.55 -30.45
N GLU A 497 -23.48 -8.69 -30.33
CA GLU A 497 -22.90 -9.15 -29.06
C GLU A 497 -21.81 -8.20 -28.56
N LEU A 498 -20.92 -7.70 -29.45
CA LEU A 498 -19.89 -6.73 -29.08
C LEU A 498 -20.50 -5.39 -28.63
N LYS A 499 -21.59 -4.96 -29.27
CA LYS A 499 -22.38 -3.79 -28.88
C LYS A 499 -22.97 -3.96 -27.49
N ARG A 500 -23.53 -5.14 -27.19
CA ARG A 500 -24.05 -5.47 -25.87
C ARG A 500 -22.95 -5.43 -24.80
N LEU A 501 -21.80 -6.06 -25.06
CA LEU A 501 -20.63 -5.98 -24.18
C LEU A 501 -20.24 -4.52 -23.90
N ARG A 502 -20.18 -3.67 -24.93
CA ARG A 502 -19.81 -2.26 -24.77
C ARG A 502 -20.78 -1.49 -23.88
N GLN A 503 -22.07 -1.78 -23.97
CA GLN A 503 -23.12 -1.19 -23.11
C GLN A 503 -22.99 -1.69 -21.67
N ASP A 504 -22.74 -2.98 -21.47
CA ASP A 504 -22.58 -3.59 -20.15
C ASP A 504 -21.32 -3.08 -19.44
N LEU A 505 -20.21 -2.91 -20.16
CA LEU A 505 -19.01 -2.24 -19.65
C LEU A 505 -19.26 -0.75 -19.34
N GLY A 506 -20.09 -0.06 -20.12
CA GLY A 506 -20.52 1.31 -19.84
C GLY A 506 -21.22 1.42 -18.49
N LYS A 507 -22.24 0.59 -18.25
CA LYS A 507 -22.96 0.53 -16.96
C LYS A 507 -22.03 0.22 -15.79
N CYS A 508 -21.06 -0.68 -15.98
CA CYS A 508 -20.08 -1.00 -14.94
C CYS A 508 -19.15 0.18 -14.63
N THR A 509 -18.76 0.93 -15.67
CA THR A 509 -17.98 2.15 -15.53
C THR A 509 -18.76 3.20 -14.73
N ASP A 510 -20.00 3.47 -15.11
CA ASP A 510 -20.86 4.44 -14.43
C ASP A 510 -21.05 4.08 -12.96
N ARG A 511 -21.31 2.80 -12.65
CA ARG A 511 -21.52 2.33 -11.28
C ARG A 511 -20.31 2.54 -10.37
N TYR A 512 -19.08 2.46 -10.88
CA TYR A 512 -17.86 2.48 -10.06
C TYR A 512 -17.04 3.77 -10.17
N PHE A 513 -16.88 4.32 -11.38
CA PHE A 513 -16.13 5.56 -11.60
C PHE A 513 -16.93 6.82 -11.25
N ASP A 514 -18.26 6.73 -11.14
CA ASP A 514 -19.09 7.83 -10.62
C ASP A 514 -19.12 7.90 -9.09
N LEU A 515 -18.57 6.91 -8.37
CA LEU A 515 -18.51 6.97 -6.91
C LEU A 515 -17.60 8.13 -6.44
N GLN A 516 -18.05 8.86 -5.43
CA GLN A 516 -17.23 9.85 -4.75
C GLN A 516 -16.24 9.18 -3.79
N ALA A 517 -15.19 9.90 -3.37
CA ALA A 517 -14.16 9.37 -2.48
C ALA A 517 -14.73 8.69 -1.23
N GLY A 518 -15.71 9.32 -0.55
CA GLY A 518 -16.34 8.75 0.64
C GLY A 518 -17.26 7.55 0.39
N GLN A 519 -17.57 7.23 -0.87
CA GLN A 519 -18.37 6.07 -1.28
C GLN A 519 -17.51 4.93 -1.83
N LEU A 520 -16.23 5.19 -2.11
CA LEU A 520 -15.29 4.17 -2.56
C LEU A 520 -14.93 3.25 -1.40
N ASN A 521 -15.09 1.96 -1.63
CA ASN A 521 -14.74 0.91 -0.69
C ASN A 521 -14.29 -0.35 -1.44
N ASP A 522 -13.68 -1.27 -0.69
CA ASP A 522 -13.13 -2.53 -1.21
C ASP A 522 -14.17 -3.35 -1.98
N GLU A 523 -15.40 -3.39 -1.49
CA GLU A 523 -16.51 -4.14 -2.11
C GLU A 523 -16.89 -3.58 -3.49
N ALA A 524 -16.97 -2.25 -3.63
CA ALA A 524 -17.27 -1.62 -4.90
C ALA A 524 -16.20 -1.92 -5.97
N ASN A 525 -14.92 -1.89 -5.59
CA ASN A 525 -13.83 -2.27 -6.51
C ASN A 525 -13.85 -3.76 -6.85
N MET A 526 -14.12 -4.62 -5.85
CA MET A 526 -14.23 -6.06 -6.03
C MET A 526 -15.37 -6.40 -6.99
N ASN A 527 -16.55 -5.79 -6.82
CA ASN A 527 -17.71 -5.97 -7.70
C ASN A 527 -17.36 -5.58 -9.14
N PHE A 528 -16.71 -4.42 -9.33
CA PHE A 528 -16.24 -4.01 -10.65
C PHE A 528 -15.29 -5.04 -11.27
N CYS A 529 -14.30 -5.55 -10.53
CA CYS A 529 -13.39 -6.59 -11.01
C CYS A 529 -14.12 -7.91 -11.35
N ILE A 530 -15.14 -8.28 -10.57
CA ILE A 530 -16.00 -9.45 -10.82
C ILE A 530 -16.76 -9.26 -12.12
N ASP A 531 -17.35 -8.09 -12.38
CA ASP A 531 -18.06 -7.81 -13.62
C ASP A 531 -17.13 -7.95 -14.85
N ILE A 532 -15.94 -7.36 -14.79
CA ILE A 532 -14.96 -7.47 -15.89
C ILE A 532 -14.59 -8.95 -16.13
N THR A 533 -14.32 -9.70 -15.06
CA THR A 533 -14.03 -11.14 -15.15
C THR A 533 -15.17 -11.92 -15.79
N HIS A 534 -16.41 -11.61 -15.39
CA HIS A 534 -17.62 -12.22 -15.93
C HIS A 534 -17.75 -11.96 -17.43
N TYR A 535 -17.63 -10.70 -17.86
CA TYR A 535 -17.70 -10.34 -19.27
C TYR A 535 -16.59 -10.95 -20.10
N CYS A 536 -15.36 -11.00 -19.57
CA CYS A 536 -14.28 -11.69 -20.27
C CYS A 536 -14.67 -13.15 -20.56
N HIS A 537 -15.16 -13.87 -19.56
CA HIS A 537 -15.56 -15.27 -19.72
C HIS A 537 -16.79 -15.46 -20.61
N GLU A 538 -17.78 -14.58 -20.54
CA GLU A 538 -19.00 -14.69 -21.32
C GLU A 538 -18.73 -14.47 -22.82
N TYR A 539 -17.97 -13.43 -23.15
CA TYR A 539 -17.85 -12.95 -24.52
C TYR A 539 -16.65 -13.54 -25.28
N GLU A 540 -15.61 -14.03 -24.60
CA GLU A 540 -14.39 -14.54 -25.26
C GLU A 540 -14.70 -15.59 -26.34
N ASN A 541 -15.22 -16.75 -25.94
CA ASN A 541 -15.51 -17.83 -26.90
C ASN A 541 -16.73 -17.54 -27.78
N ARG A 542 -17.70 -16.77 -27.26
CA ARG A 542 -18.91 -16.41 -28.00
C ARG A 542 -18.57 -15.57 -29.22
N LEU A 543 -17.79 -14.50 -29.05
CA LEU A 543 -17.37 -13.63 -30.14
C LEU A 543 -16.33 -14.31 -31.05
N LEU A 544 -15.40 -15.12 -30.52
CA LEU A 544 -14.46 -15.88 -31.36
C LEU A 544 -15.18 -16.83 -32.32
N LYS A 545 -16.22 -17.51 -31.85
CA LYS A 545 -17.03 -18.40 -32.70
C LYS A 545 -17.75 -17.63 -33.82
N LEU A 546 -18.23 -16.43 -33.53
CA LEU A 546 -18.94 -15.58 -34.48
C LEU A 546 -17.99 -14.92 -35.50
N PHE A 547 -16.82 -14.49 -35.05
CA PHE A 547 -15.80 -13.87 -35.91
C PHE A 547 -15.01 -14.88 -36.74
N GLY A 548 -14.86 -16.12 -36.29
CA GLY A 548 -14.16 -17.17 -37.04
C GLY A 548 -12.69 -16.84 -37.30
N GLN A 549 -12.21 -17.05 -38.53
CA GLN A 549 -10.83 -16.74 -38.96
C GLN A 549 -10.73 -15.38 -39.67
N THR A 550 -11.37 -14.35 -39.13
CA THR A 550 -11.35 -12.98 -39.68
C THR A 550 -10.39 -12.08 -38.89
N PRO A 551 -9.93 -10.95 -39.45
CA PRO A 551 -9.14 -9.96 -38.70
C PRO A 551 -9.84 -9.45 -37.43
N SER A 552 -11.17 -9.47 -37.40
CA SER A 552 -12.00 -9.13 -36.24
C SER A 552 -11.76 -10.09 -35.07
N ALA A 553 -11.44 -11.36 -35.34
CA ALA A 553 -11.08 -12.33 -34.31
C ALA A 553 -9.73 -11.97 -33.65
N ASP A 554 -8.72 -11.59 -34.44
CA ASP A 554 -7.40 -11.17 -33.91
C ASP A 554 -7.51 -9.87 -33.10
N ALA A 555 -8.28 -8.89 -33.60
CA ALA A 555 -8.57 -7.67 -32.88
C ALA A 555 -9.28 -7.94 -31.55
N TRP A 556 -10.26 -8.85 -31.54
CA TRP A 556 -10.96 -9.29 -30.34
C TRP A 556 -10.03 -10.01 -29.35
N LEU A 557 -9.17 -10.92 -29.82
CA LEU A 557 -8.16 -11.60 -28.98
C LEU A 557 -7.22 -10.59 -28.29
N ASN A 558 -6.85 -9.51 -28.99
CA ASN A 558 -6.06 -8.45 -28.38
C ASN A 558 -6.84 -7.65 -27.33
N ILE A 559 -8.12 -7.34 -27.59
CA ILE A 559 -8.99 -6.62 -26.64
C ILE A 559 -9.22 -7.44 -25.39
N ILE A 560 -9.60 -8.72 -25.53
CA ILE A 560 -9.89 -9.60 -24.40
C ILE A 560 -8.63 -9.82 -23.53
N LYS A 561 -7.46 -9.91 -24.16
CA LYS A 561 -6.17 -9.94 -23.46
C LYS A 561 -5.96 -8.68 -22.62
N GLN A 562 -6.20 -7.49 -23.18
CA GLN A 562 -6.08 -6.23 -22.43
C GLN A 562 -7.07 -6.15 -21.26
N MET A 563 -8.32 -6.61 -21.45
CA MET A 563 -9.32 -6.67 -20.36
C MET A 563 -8.84 -7.57 -19.20
N TRP A 564 -8.27 -8.73 -19.53
CA TRP A 564 -7.70 -9.63 -18.55
C TRP A 564 -6.50 -9.03 -17.81
N GLU A 565 -5.57 -8.43 -18.54
CA GLU A 565 -4.39 -7.76 -17.97
C GLU A 565 -4.81 -6.63 -17.02
N PHE A 566 -5.75 -5.78 -17.45
CA PHE A 566 -6.30 -4.72 -16.62
C PHE A 566 -6.91 -5.26 -15.32
N ASN A 567 -7.77 -6.27 -15.40
CA ASN A 567 -8.41 -6.84 -14.21
C ASN A 567 -7.39 -7.46 -13.22
N ASN A 568 -6.32 -8.06 -13.75
CA ASN A 568 -5.22 -8.61 -12.96
C ASN A 568 -4.36 -7.54 -12.28
N SER A 569 -4.36 -6.30 -12.79
CA SER A 569 -3.60 -5.21 -12.20
C SER A 569 -4.45 -4.20 -11.42
N PHE A 570 -5.78 -4.28 -11.49
CA PHE A 570 -6.68 -3.24 -10.95
C PHE A 570 -7.23 -3.48 -9.52
N GLY A 571 -7.25 -4.73 -9.05
CA GLY A 571 -7.79 -5.07 -7.73
C GLY A 571 -7.09 -4.33 -6.58
N PHE A 572 -7.79 -3.43 -5.90
CA PHE A 572 -7.23 -2.51 -4.90
C PHE A 572 -6.76 -3.22 -3.62
N VAL A 573 -7.55 -4.18 -3.10
CA VAL A 573 -7.16 -4.96 -1.91
C VAL A 573 -5.95 -5.83 -2.19
N ARG A 574 -5.88 -6.44 -3.38
CA ARG A 574 -4.70 -7.21 -3.81
C ARG A 574 -3.48 -6.31 -3.90
N HIS A 575 -3.65 -5.14 -4.50
CA HIS A 575 -2.59 -4.12 -4.54
C HIS A 575 -2.04 -3.79 -3.15
N LEU A 576 -2.90 -3.45 -2.18
CA LEU A 576 -2.48 -3.11 -0.82
C LEU A 576 -1.72 -4.24 -0.07
N LYS A 577 -1.95 -5.49 -0.45
CA LYS A 577 -1.25 -6.67 0.11
C LYS A 577 0.00 -7.07 -0.68
N GLY A 578 0.20 -6.47 -1.85
CA GLY A 578 1.32 -6.76 -2.73
C GLY A 578 2.67 -6.36 -2.14
N LYS A 579 3.73 -6.91 -2.71
CA LYS A 579 5.11 -6.51 -2.41
C LYS A 579 5.62 -5.56 -3.48
N ASP A 580 6.55 -4.68 -3.09
CA ASP A 580 7.24 -3.82 -4.04
C ASP A 580 8.01 -4.62 -5.09
N THR A 581 8.00 -4.16 -6.35
CA THR A 581 8.66 -4.81 -7.49
C THR A 581 9.63 -3.85 -8.19
N PRO A 582 10.86 -4.24 -8.56
CA PRO A 582 11.89 -3.29 -9.02
C PRO A 582 11.42 -2.27 -10.07
N ILE A 583 11.64 -0.98 -9.80
CA ILE A 583 11.40 0.11 -10.74
C ILE A 583 12.56 0.14 -11.75
N GLY A 584 12.27 0.11 -13.05
CA GLY A 584 13.29 0.31 -14.09
C GLY A 584 13.77 -0.94 -14.85
N ARG A 585 13.07 -2.08 -14.77
CA ARG A 585 13.23 -3.18 -15.74
C ARG A 585 11.96 -3.39 -16.54
N GLN A 586 12.02 -3.10 -17.83
CA GLN A 586 11.02 -3.51 -18.84
C GLN A 586 11.11 -5.01 -19.16
N GLU A 587 11.42 -5.86 -18.17
CA GLU A 587 10.84 -7.19 -18.26
C GLU A 587 9.39 -6.96 -17.88
N LYS A 588 8.54 -6.76 -18.91
CA LYS A 588 7.12 -7.12 -18.77
C LYS A 588 7.19 -8.42 -17.99
N PRO A 589 6.61 -8.51 -16.77
CA PRO A 589 6.51 -9.79 -16.11
C PRO A 589 6.04 -10.76 -17.18
N GLU A 590 6.59 -11.97 -17.26
CA GLU A 590 5.94 -13.02 -18.02
C GLU A 590 4.55 -13.18 -17.39
N THR A 591 3.61 -12.35 -17.84
CA THR A 591 2.20 -12.44 -17.59
C THR A 591 1.79 -13.59 -18.47
N THR A 592 2.16 -14.80 -18.03
CA THR A 592 1.32 -15.94 -18.34
C THR A 592 -0.07 -15.48 -17.95
N PRO A 593 -1.01 -15.28 -18.89
CA PRO A 593 -2.30 -14.74 -18.56
C PRO A 593 -2.86 -15.59 -17.44
N PHE A 594 -3.17 -14.97 -16.29
CA PHE A 594 -3.72 -15.65 -15.11
C PHE A 594 -4.85 -16.63 -15.50
N VAL A 595 -5.54 -16.32 -16.60
CA VAL A 595 -6.69 -16.95 -17.26
C VAL A 595 -6.50 -18.40 -17.74
N MET A 596 -5.27 -18.88 -17.96
CA MET A 596 -5.07 -20.21 -18.59
C MET A 596 -4.91 -21.39 -17.62
N ARG A 597 -4.86 -21.16 -16.30
CA ARG A 597 -4.58 -22.25 -15.35
C ARG A 597 -5.83 -23.02 -14.93
N ASN A 598 -5.78 -24.33 -15.09
CA ASN A 598 -6.85 -25.23 -14.69
C ASN A 598 -6.97 -25.26 -13.14
N HIS A 599 -8.19 -25.30 -12.59
CA HIS A 599 -8.39 -25.37 -11.13
C HIS A 599 -7.77 -26.63 -10.51
N THR A 600 -7.50 -27.66 -11.31
CA THR A 600 -6.85 -28.90 -10.86
C THR A 600 -5.32 -28.81 -10.79
N GLU A 601 -4.70 -27.70 -11.20
CA GLU A 601 -3.24 -27.53 -11.09
C GLU A 601 -2.81 -27.40 -9.63
N LYS A 602 -1.70 -28.07 -9.26
CA LYS A 602 -1.18 -28.07 -7.88
C LYS A 602 -0.96 -26.66 -7.32
N ALA A 603 -0.46 -25.73 -8.14
CA ALA A 603 -0.24 -24.35 -7.72
C ALA A 603 -1.55 -23.61 -7.40
N VAL A 604 -2.61 -23.86 -8.18
CA VAL A 604 -3.94 -23.26 -7.95
C VAL A 604 -4.60 -23.86 -6.72
N ILE A 605 -4.53 -25.18 -6.55
CA ILE A 605 -5.05 -25.88 -5.37
C ILE A 605 -4.34 -25.34 -4.11
N SER A 606 -3.01 -25.33 -4.10
CA SER A 606 -2.22 -24.83 -2.96
C SER A 606 -2.61 -23.39 -2.59
N ALA A 607 -2.73 -22.51 -3.58
CA ALA A 607 -3.08 -21.12 -3.33
C ALA A 607 -4.53 -20.95 -2.83
N THR A 608 -5.45 -21.75 -3.34
CA THR A 608 -6.83 -21.78 -2.84
C THR A 608 -6.87 -22.23 -1.38
N LEU A 609 -6.06 -23.21 -1.01
CA LEU A 609 -5.95 -23.67 0.37
C LEU A 609 -5.35 -22.58 1.26
N HIS A 610 -4.26 -21.92 0.86
CA HIS A 610 -3.74 -20.75 1.57
C HIS A 610 -4.84 -19.69 1.77
N ALA A 611 -5.55 -19.32 0.70
CA ALA A 611 -6.64 -18.34 0.77
C ALA A 611 -7.78 -18.79 1.68
N LEU A 612 -8.12 -20.09 1.68
CA LEU A 612 -9.14 -20.67 2.56
C LEU A 612 -8.76 -20.54 4.04
N PHE A 613 -7.53 -20.87 4.41
CA PHE A 613 -7.09 -20.78 5.81
C PHE A 613 -6.88 -19.33 6.26
N ASP A 614 -6.36 -18.46 5.39
CA ASP A 614 -6.25 -17.02 5.67
C ASP A 614 -7.64 -16.37 5.83
N TRP A 615 -8.62 -16.81 5.03
CA TRP A 615 -10.02 -16.41 5.17
C TRP A 615 -10.62 -16.92 6.48
N ALA A 616 -10.45 -18.21 6.80
CA ALA A 616 -10.95 -18.80 8.04
C ALA A 616 -10.40 -18.09 9.28
N ASN A 617 -9.15 -17.61 9.24
CA ASN A 617 -8.58 -16.82 10.33
C ASN A 617 -9.20 -15.41 10.42
N ALA A 618 -9.45 -14.77 9.28
CA ALA A 618 -9.90 -13.37 9.22
C ALA A 618 -11.39 -13.16 9.54
N ILE A 619 -12.27 -14.12 9.23
CA ILE A 619 -13.72 -13.97 9.46
C ILE A 619 -14.14 -14.05 10.94
N GLY A 620 -13.20 -14.35 11.82
CA GLY A 620 -13.43 -14.53 13.25
C GLY A 620 -14.01 -15.90 13.59
N ARG A 621 -13.65 -16.39 14.78
CA ARG A 621 -13.99 -17.75 15.23
C ARG A 621 -15.49 -18.03 15.25
N LEU A 622 -16.31 -17.15 15.85
CA LEU A 622 -17.74 -17.40 16.01
C LEU A 622 -18.46 -17.59 14.67
N THR A 623 -18.06 -16.80 13.66
CA THR A 623 -18.60 -16.90 12.30
C THR A 623 -18.20 -18.22 11.65
N LEU A 624 -16.92 -18.59 11.76
CA LEU A 624 -16.41 -19.85 11.22
C LEU A 624 -17.09 -21.06 11.89
N ASP A 625 -17.21 -21.05 13.21
CA ASP A 625 -17.89 -22.10 13.98
C ASP A 625 -19.35 -22.27 13.53
N GLY A 626 -20.03 -21.14 13.25
CA GLY A 626 -21.38 -21.11 12.69
C GLY A 626 -21.46 -21.79 11.31
N TYR A 627 -20.56 -21.45 10.39
CA TYR A 627 -20.53 -22.06 9.05
C TYR A 627 -20.21 -23.55 9.09
N ILE A 628 -19.25 -23.98 9.92
CA ILE A 628 -18.93 -25.39 10.09
C ILE A 628 -20.12 -26.14 10.70
N GLY A 629 -20.76 -25.55 11.71
CA GLY A 629 -21.97 -26.08 12.33
C GLY A 629 -23.12 -26.25 11.33
N GLU A 630 -23.34 -25.26 10.47
CA GLU A 630 -24.35 -25.32 9.41
C GLU A 630 -24.09 -26.47 8.43
N VAL A 631 -22.85 -26.63 7.97
CA VAL A 631 -22.49 -27.75 7.08
C VAL A 631 -22.75 -29.10 7.76
N ILE A 632 -22.41 -29.23 9.05
CA ILE A 632 -22.65 -30.47 9.81
C ILE A 632 -24.14 -30.76 9.93
N VAL A 633 -24.95 -29.76 10.32
CA VAL A 633 -26.38 -29.92 10.59
C VAL A 633 -27.19 -30.13 9.32
N ASN A 634 -26.93 -29.33 8.27
CA ASN A 634 -27.77 -29.28 7.08
C ASN A 634 -27.31 -30.23 5.97
N HIS A 635 -26.03 -30.62 5.94
CA HIS A 635 -25.45 -31.34 4.81
C HIS A 635 -24.77 -32.67 5.18
N TYR A 636 -24.36 -32.85 6.44
CA TYR A 636 -23.67 -34.07 6.87
C TYR A 636 -24.50 -34.99 7.77
N ALA A 637 -25.42 -34.45 8.58
CA ALA A 637 -26.26 -35.24 9.47
C ALA A 637 -27.17 -36.22 8.70
N PRO A 638 -27.43 -37.43 9.23
CA PRO A 638 -28.35 -38.38 8.60
C PRO A 638 -29.74 -37.79 8.41
N SER A 639 -30.35 -38.08 7.26
CA SER A 639 -31.76 -37.76 7.05
C SER A 639 -32.66 -38.57 8.00
N SER A 640 -33.88 -38.09 8.24
CA SER A 640 -34.90 -38.80 9.04
C SER A 640 -35.25 -40.21 8.50
N LEU A 641 -34.79 -40.55 7.29
CA LEU A 641 -34.99 -41.84 6.64
C LEU A 641 -33.79 -42.79 6.77
N ASN A 642 -32.67 -42.37 7.36
CA ASN A 642 -31.46 -43.19 7.48
C ASN A 642 -30.80 -43.08 8.88
N VAL A 643 -31.59 -43.43 9.90
CA VAL A 643 -31.29 -43.30 11.34
C VAL A 643 -30.12 -44.18 11.82
N LEU A 644 -29.70 -45.18 11.04
CA LEU A 644 -28.59 -46.09 11.38
C LEU A 644 -27.20 -45.61 10.90
N SER A 645 -27.12 -44.49 10.19
CA SER A 645 -25.81 -43.96 9.78
C SER A 645 -25.10 -43.31 10.97
N ASN A 646 -23.91 -43.78 11.34
CA ASN A 646 -23.05 -43.23 12.40
C ASN A 646 -22.47 -41.82 12.07
N LYS A 647 -23.15 -41.02 11.23
CA LYS A 647 -22.69 -39.70 10.75
C LYS A 647 -23.09 -38.55 11.67
N HIS A 648 -23.04 -38.75 12.99
CA HIS A 648 -23.09 -37.65 13.95
C HIS A 648 -21.68 -37.40 14.47
N ARG A 649 -21.02 -36.32 14.02
CA ARG A 649 -19.72 -35.89 14.55
C ARG A 649 -19.92 -34.98 15.76
N THR A 650 -20.53 -35.53 16.81
CA THR A 650 -20.66 -34.88 18.13
C THR A 650 -19.28 -34.48 18.67
N ASP A 651 -18.23 -35.21 18.31
CA ASP A 651 -16.83 -34.88 18.62
C ASP A 651 -16.37 -33.55 18.02
N VAL A 652 -16.79 -33.22 16.80
CA VAL A 652 -16.43 -31.94 16.15
C VAL A 652 -17.23 -30.78 16.74
N LEU A 653 -18.52 -30.95 16.99
CA LEU A 653 -19.34 -29.91 17.62
C LEU A 653 -18.89 -29.61 19.06
N SER A 654 -18.53 -30.64 19.83
CA SER A 654 -17.89 -30.46 21.15
C SER A 654 -16.54 -29.77 21.03
N TYR A 655 -15.70 -30.14 20.05
CA TYR A 655 -14.42 -29.47 19.81
C TYR A 655 -14.59 -27.98 19.47
N LEU A 656 -15.54 -27.62 18.61
CA LEU A 656 -15.83 -26.21 18.29
C LEU A 656 -16.24 -25.41 19.54
N LYS A 657 -17.00 -26.02 20.46
CA LYS A 657 -17.41 -25.37 21.71
C LYS A 657 -16.24 -25.16 22.67
N ASP A 658 -15.39 -26.17 22.83
CA ASP A 658 -14.37 -26.20 23.89
C ASP A 658 -13.00 -25.66 23.45
N SER A 659 -12.74 -25.58 22.14
CA SER A 659 -11.47 -25.09 21.59
C SER A 659 -11.23 -23.60 21.89
N LYS A 660 -9.96 -23.24 22.09
CA LYS A 660 -9.48 -21.85 22.20
C LYS A 660 -8.55 -21.47 21.02
N GLU A 661 -8.52 -22.31 20.00
CA GLU A 661 -7.65 -22.13 18.84
C GLU A 661 -8.17 -21.03 17.89
N GLU A 662 -7.27 -20.48 17.07
CA GLU A 662 -7.61 -19.56 15.99
C GLU A 662 -8.32 -20.27 14.83
N GLY A 663 -9.07 -19.53 14.00
CA GLY A 663 -9.92 -20.10 12.96
C GLY A 663 -9.21 -21.02 11.97
N GLN A 664 -7.98 -20.66 11.55
CA GLN A 664 -7.16 -21.52 10.69
C GLN A 664 -6.81 -22.86 11.34
N ASN A 665 -6.54 -22.87 12.65
CA ASN A 665 -6.17 -24.06 13.40
C ASN A 665 -7.39 -24.94 13.72
N ILE A 666 -8.54 -24.33 14.01
CA ILE A 666 -9.84 -25.03 14.14
C ILE A 666 -10.16 -25.79 12.85
N LEU A 667 -10.15 -25.09 11.71
CA LEU A 667 -10.43 -25.71 10.42
C LEU A 667 -9.38 -26.77 10.07
N GLY A 668 -8.10 -26.48 10.35
CA GLY A 668 -7.00 -27.42 10.15
C GLY A 668 -7.14 -28.71 10.95
N HIS A 669 -7.54 -28.60 12.23
CA HIS A 669 -7.79 -29.75 13.10
C HIS A 669 -8.88 -30.67 12.53
N ILE A 670 -9.99 -30.08 12.07
CA ILE A 670 -11.13 -30.84 11.54
C ILE A 670 -10.74 -31.53 10.24
N LEU A 671 -10.12 -30.79 9.32
CA LEU A 671 -9.70 -31.30 8.01
C LEU A 671 -8.60 -32.37 8.13
N ALA A 672 -7.79 -32.36 9.18
CA ALA A 672 -6.79 -33.40 9.40
C ALA A 672 -7.41 -34.79 9.64
N LYS A 673 -8.62 -34.87 10.23
CA LYS A 673 -9.27 -36.12 10.68
C LYS A 673 -10.40 -36.62 9.78
N GLY A 674 -11.05 -35.76 8.99
CA GLY A 674 -12.19 -36.20 8.16
C GLY A 674 -11.80 -37.06 6.96
N GLY A 675 -12.76 -37.82 6.43
CA GLY A 675 -12.59 -38.55 5.17
C GLY A 675 -12.65 -37.61 3.96
N THR A 676 -12.20 -38.08 2.81
CA THR A 676 -12.13 -37.31 1.55
C THR A 676 -13.02 -37.90 0.44
N GLU A 677 -13.85 -38.89 0.79
CA GLU A 677 -14.87 -39.45 -0.10
C GLU A 677 -16.03 -38.46 -0.34
N SER A 678 -16.84 -38.67 -1.37
CA SER A 678 -17.92 -37.76 -1.81
C SER A 678 -18.86 -37.26 -0.71
N ASN A 679 -19.12 -38.07 0.31
CA ASN A 679 -20.07 -37.79 1.39
C ASN A 679 -19.39 -37.64 2.78
N SER A 680 -18.07 -37.44 2.77
CA SER A 680 -17.27 -37.23 3.98
C SER A 680 -17.25 -35.76 4.40
N LEU A 681 -17.03 -35.53 5.70
CA LEU A 681 -17.07 -34.18 6.27
C LEU A 681 -16.07 -33.22 5.61
N ASN A 682 -14.84 -33.63 5.29
CA ASN A 682 -13.89 -32.71 4.64
C ASN A 682 -14.36 -32.31 3.25
N THR A 683 -14.88 -33.26 2.48
CA THR A 683 -15.41 -32.98 1.14
C THR A 683 -16.55 -31.98 1.20
N LEU A 684 -17.50 -32.14 2.13
CA LEU A 684 -18.58 -31.18 2.32
C LEU A 684 -18.07 -29.82 2.82
N LEU A 685 -17.14 -29.79 3.77
CA LEU A 685 -16.56 -28.53 4.25
C LEU A 685 -15.87 -27.79 3.11
N ILE A 686 -15.08 -28.47 2.28
CA ILE A 686 -14.49 -27.86 1.08
C ILE A 686 -15.58 -27.42 0.10
N GLN A 687 -16.62 -28.24 -0.12
CA GLN A 687 -17.71 -27.94 -1.04
C GLN A 687 -18.44 -26.64 -0.70
N TYR A 688 -18.66 -26.35 0.58
CA TYR A 688 -19.45 -25.21 1.03
C TYR A 688 -18.59 -24.02 1.46
N LEU A 689 -17.45 -24.25 2.10
CA LEU A 689 -16.58 -23.16 2.56
C LEU A 689 -15.74 -22.55 1.44
N VAL A 690 -15.33 -23.31 0.41
CA VAL A 690 -14.57 -22.72 -0.71
C VAL A 690 -15.42 -21.71 -1.49
N PRO A 691 -16.67 -22.00 -1.90
CA PRO A 691 -17.53 -20.99 -2.52
C PRO A 691 -17.76 -19.76 -1.64
N MET A 692 -18.00 -19.94 -0.34
CA MET A 692 -18.16 -18.83 0.61
C MET A 692 -16.89 -18.01 0.75
N MET A 693 -15.72 -18.64 0.77
CA MET A 693 -14.45 -17.93 0.77
C MET A 693 -14.27 -17.13 -0.52
N LEU A 694 -14.60 -17.72 -1.67
CA LEU A 694 -14.48 -17.07 -2.96
C LEU A 694 -15.34 -15.80 -3.02
N THR A 695 -16.59 -15.81 -2.53
CA THR A 695 -17.40 -14.58 -2.51
C THR A 695 -16.77 -13.42 -1.72
N HIS A 696 -15.85 -13.71 -0.79
CA HIS A 696 -15.14 -12.71 0.02
C HIS A 696 -13.70 -12.43 -0.43
N ARG A 697 -13.13 -13.28 -1.29
CA ARG A 697 -11.69 -13.29 -1.65
C ARG A 697 -11.40 -13.25 -3.15
N ILE A 698 -12.41 -13.32 -4.03
CA ILE A 698 -12.20 -13.14 -5.48
C ILE A 698 -11.52 -11.78 -5.71
N GLY A 699 -10.36 -11.80 -6.36
CA GLY A 699 -9.56 -10.59 -6.62
C GLY A 699 -8.68 -10.11 -5.46
N GLN A 700 -8.62 -10.82 -4.32
CA GLN A 700 -7.75 -10.48 -3.17
C GLN A 700 -6.50 -11.36 -3.02
N SER A 701 -6.30 -12.35 -3.90
CA SER A 701 -5.16 -13.28 -3.88
C SER A 701 -4.22 -13.03 -5.07
N ASP A 702 -2.93 -13.24 -4.85
CA ASP A 702 -1.88 -13.22 -5.89
C ASP A 702 -1.98 -14.42 -6.86
N VAL A 703 -2.97 -15.31 -6.70
CA VAL A 703 -3.20 -16.48 -7.55
C VAL A 703 -4.63 -16.48 -8.10
N ASN A 704 -4.80 -16.91 -9.35
CA ASN A 704 -6.10 -16.91 -10.04
C ASN A 704 -7.13 -17.84 -9.38
N LEU A 705 -7.88 -17.32 -8.40
CA LEU A 705 -9.03 -18.01 -7.84
C LEU A 705 -10.25 -18.00 -8.78
N SER A 706 -10.21 -17.25 -9.89
CA SER A 706 -11.32 -17.17 -10.85
C SER A 706 -11.52 -18.50 -11.61
N SER A 707 -10.47 -19.31 -11.81
CA SER A 707 -10.63 -20.66 -12.39
C SER A 707 -11.38 -21.59 -11.45
N VAL A 708 -11.14 -21.47 -10.14
CA VAL A 708 -11.86 -22.21 -9.09
C VAL A 708 -13.30 -21.74 -8.98
N LEU A 709 -13.53 -20.42 -8.97
CA LEU A 709 -14.88 -19.84 -8.99
C LEU A 709 -15.68 -20.33 -10.20
N ARG A 710 -15.07 -20.31 -11.38
CA ARG A 710 -15.69 -20.83 -12.60
C ARG A 710 -16.04 -22.31 -12.46
N ALA A 711 -15.13 -23.14 -11.94
CA ALA A 711 -15.40 -24.55 -11.71
C ALA A 711 -16.59 -24.75 -10.74
N VAL A 712 -16.66 -23.95 -9.67
CA VAL A 712 -17.80 -23.94 -8.73
C VAL A 712 -19.10 -23.54 -9.43
N GLN A 713 -19.10 -22.44 -10.20
CA GLN A 713 -20.28 -21.93 -10.91
C GLN A 713 -20.78 -22.91 -11.98
N LYS A 714 -19.87 -23.58 -12.69
CA LYS A 714 -20.19 -24.57 -13.72
C LYS A 714 -20.52 -25.96 -13.16
N LYS A 715 -20.40 -26.17 -11.84
CA LYS A 715 -20.52 -27.47 -11.17
C LYS A 715 -19.48 -28.50 -11.61
N ASP A 716 -18.32 -28.03 -12.06
CA ASP A 716 -17.14 -28.81 -12.48
C ASP A 716 -16.02 -28.78 -11.41
N PHE A 717 -16.33 -28.38 -10.17
CA PHE A 717 -15.34 -28.26 -9.10
C PHE A 717 -14.92 -29.63 -8.56
N GLU A 718 -13.61 -29.92 -8.63
CA GLU A 718 -12.99 -31.19 -8.21
C GLU A 718 -12.84 -31.28 -6.69
N VAL A 719 -13.97 -31.26 -5.99
CA VAL A 719 -14.06 -31.12 -4.53
C VAL A 719 -13.29 -32.21 -3.77
N GLN A 720 -13.28 -33.44 -4.26
CA GLN A 720 -12.56 -34.55 -3.62
C GLN A 720 -11.04 -34.36 -3.69
N THR A 721 -10.54 -33.88 -4.83
CA THR A 721 -9.13 -33.54 -5.00
C THR A 721 -8.71 -32.45 -4.02
N TYR A 722 -9.53 -31.40 -3.90
CA TYR A 722 -9.30 -30.33 -2.94
C TYR A 722 -9.37 -30.81 -1.48
N ALA A 723 -10.30 -31.70 -1.14
CA ALA A 723 -10.39 -32.28 0.21
C ALA A 723 -9.16 -33.15 0.56
N ALA A 724 -8.67 -33.94 -0.40
CA ALA A 724 -7.47 -34.75 -0.23
C ALA A 724 -6.21 -33.88 -0.07
N GLU A 725 -6.06 -32.83 -0.87
CA GLU A 725 -4.93 -31.91 -0.76
C GLU A 725 -5.04 -31.05 0.51
N ALA A 726 -6.24 -30.62 0.91
CA ALA A 726 -6.46 -29.91 2.17
C ALA A 726 -6.03 -30.74 3.39
N GLN A 727 -6.38 -32.03 3.42
CA GLN A 727 -5.98 -32.94 4.50
C GLN A 727 -4.45 -33.09 4.60
N LYS A 728 -3.74 -33.14 3.48
CA LYS A 728 -2.26 -33.17 3.46
C LYS A 728 -1.67 -31.82 3.87
N PHE A 729 -2.23 -30.74 3.35
CA PHE A 729 -1.76 -29.37 3.56
C PHE A 729 -1.74 -29.01 5.05
N VAL A 730 -2.82 -29.31 5.79
CA VAL A 730 -2.92 -29.01 7.24
C VAL A 730 -1.94 -29.82 8.10
N GLN A 731 -1.49 -30.97 7.61
CA GLN A 731 -0.52 -31.81 8.31
C GLN A 731 0.94 -31.41 8.01
N THR A 732 1.19 -30.62 6.96
CA THR A 732 2.54 -30.35 6.44
C THR A 732 2.94 -28.87 6.46
N ASP A 733 2.00 -27.94 6.31
CA ASP A 733 2.33 -26.51 6.32
C ASP A 733 2.74 -26.03 7.72
N PRO A 734 3.87 -25.28 7.85
CA PRO A 734 4.40 -24.85 9.14
C PRO A 734 3.54 -23.82 9.88
N ARG A 735 2.52 -23.21 9.25
CA ARG A 735 1.62 -22.24 9.89
C ARG A 735 0.75 -22.85 10.98
N PHE A 736 0.48 -24.15 10.89
CA PHE A 736 -0.45 -24.81 11.78
C PHE A 736 0.21 -25.23 13.10
N SER A 737 -0.54 -25.08 14.18
CA SER A 737 -0.17 -25.51 15.53
C SER A 737 -1.19 -26.46 16.16
N HIS A 738 -2.23 -26.86 15.43
CA HIS A 738 -3.16 -27.88 15.91
C HIS A 738 -2.48 -29.24 16.09
N LEU A 739 -3.15 -30.14 16.78
CA LEU A 739 -2.65 -31.42 17.27
C LEU A 739 -2.08 -32.38 16.21
N TYR A 740 -2.56 -32.29 14.96
CA TYR A 740 -2.13 -33.14 13.84
C TYR A 740 -1.09 -32.48 12.92
N SER A 741 -0.69 -31.25 13.23
CA SER A 741 0.27 -30.47 12.43
C SER A 741 1.69 -31.04 12.50
N ALA A 742 2.52 -30.70 11.51
CA ALA A 742 3.95 -31.01 11.52
C ALA A 742 4.65 -30.49 12.80
N LYS A 743 4.27 -29.29 13.26
CA LYS A 743 4.80 -28.66 14.48
C LYS A 743 4.50 -29.50 15.72
N ALA A 744 3.27 -29.97 15.89
CA ALA A 744 2.88 -30.83 17.00
C ALA A 744 3.60 -32.20 16.94
N ARG A 745 3.68 -32.78 15.74
CA ARG A 745 4.40 -34.05 15.50
C ARG A 745 5.89 -33.97 15.81
N HIS A 746 6.52 -32.82 15.61
CA HIS A 746 7.92 -32.59 15.98
C HIS A 746 8.08 -32.28 17.48
N ALA A 747 7.21 -31.44 18.04
CA ALA A 747 7.31 -31.03 19.44
C ALA A 747 7.08 -32.19 20.43
N PHE A 748 6.19 -33.13 20.10
CA PHE A 748 5.81 -34.20 21.02
C PHE A 748 6.96 -35.19 21.34
N PRO A 749 7.70 -35.76 20.36
CA PRO A 749 8.88 -36.58 20.65
C PRO A 749 9.93 -35.84 21.47
N GLU A 750 10.21 -34.57 21.15
CA GLU A 750 11.18 -33.75 21.90
C GLU A 750 10.75 -33.60 23.37
N SER A 751 9.47 -33.30 23.62
CA SER A 751 8.92 -33.25 24.99
C SER A 751 9.02 -34.60 25.71
N MET A 752 8.80 -35.72 25.01
CA MET A 752 8.91 -37.06 25.60
C MET A 752 10.34 -37.42 25.98
N TYR A 753 11.31 -37.11 25.12
CA TYR A 753 12.72 -37.36 25.42
C TYR A 753 13.24 -36.43 26.51
N GLN A 754 12.80 -35.18 26.53
CA GLN A 754 13.13 -34.24 27.60
C GLN A 754 12.52 -34.68 28.94
N TRP A 755 11.28 -35.19 28.95
CA TRP A 755 10.67 -35.81 30.13
C TRP A 755 11.53 -36.96 30.66
N ALA A 756 11.98 -37.86 29.78
CA ALA A 756 12.81 -39.00 30.16
C ALA A 756 14.17 -38.55 30.72
N LYS A 757 14.80 -37.56 30.08
CA LYS A 757 16.09 -36.99 30.50
C LYS A 757 16.03 -36.37 31.90
N ASN A 758 14.94 -35.68 32.22
CA ASN A 758 14.77 -34.99 33.50
C ASN A 758 14.26 -35.89 34.63
N MET A 759 13.86 -37.13 34.33
CA MET A 759 13.39 -38.08 35.33
C MET A 759 14.55 -38.72 36.08
N ASP A 760 14.38 -38.93 37.39
CA ASP A 760 15.32 -39.74 38.18
C ASP A 760 15.53 -41.12 37.54
N ARG A 761 16.79 -41.56 37.49
CA ARG A 761 17.18 -42.75 36.74
C ARG A 761 16.56 -44.04 37.28
N GLU A 762 16.43 -44.18 38.59
CA GLU A 762 15.84 -45.38 39.18
C GLU A 762 14.30 -45.36 39.10
N ALA A 763 13.68 -44.19 39.22
CA ALA A 763 12.26 -44.00 38.93
C ALA A 763 11.92 -44.35 37.47
N PHE A 764 12.72 -43.87 36.52
CA PHE A 764 12.56 -44.15 35.10
C PHE A 764 12.70 -45.66 34.80
N LYS A 765 13.77 -46.30 35.29
CA LYS A 765 13.96 -47.76 35.12
C LYS A 765 12.80 -48.56 35.70
N LYS A 766 12.25 -48.16 36.85
CA LYS A 766 11.10 -48.81 37.48
C LYS A 766 9.88 -48.78 36.55
N ILE A 767 9.60 -47.64 35.90
CA ILE A 767 8.49 -47.51 34.94
C ILE A 767 8.68 -48.46 33.75
N ILE A 768 9.87 -48.51 33.16
CA ILE A 768 10.13 -49.38 32.01
C ILE A 768 10.08 -50.87 32.40
N ARG A 769 10.64 -51.25 33.57
CA ARG A 769 10.58 -52.62 34.09
C ARG A 769 9.15 -53.07 34.41
N GLU A 770 8.30 -52.17 34.89
CA GLU A 770 6.88 -52.45 35.13
C GLU A 770 6.18 -52.88 33.82
N VAL A 771 6.43 -52.14 32.73
CA VAL A 771 5.87 -52.46 31.41
C VAL A 771 6.47 -53.75 30.85
N ALA A 772 7.80 -53.92 30.94
CA ALA A 772 8.48 -55.12 30.47
C ALA A 772 8.01 -56.38 31.21
N LYS A 773 7.83 -56.30 32.54
CA LYS A 773 7.32 -57.41 33.37
C LYS A 773 5.90 -57.81 32.97
N ASN A 774 5.02 -56.84 32.74
CA ASN A 774 3.64 -57.07 32.30
C ASN A 774 3.55 -57.57 30.84
N TYR A 775 4.60 -57.35 30.04
CA TYR A 775 4.72 -57.86 28.68
C TYR A 775 5.19 -59.33 28.62
N THR A 776 6.09 -59.75 29.52
CA THR A 776 6.61 -61.14 29.57
C THR A 776 5.48 -62.16 29.81
N PRO A 777 5.38 -63.25 29.02
CA PRO A 777 4.36 -64.26 29.27
C PRO A 777 4.58 -64.97 30.62
N TYR A 778 3.48 -65.35 31.29
CA TYR A 778 3.53 -66.32 32.38
C TYR A 778 4.24 -67.59 31.89
N ALA A 779 5.04 -68.21 32.75
CA ALA A 779 6.09 -69.21 32.46
C ALA A 779 5.71 -70.47 31.64
N PHE A 780 4.47 -70.61 31.16
CA PHE A 780 3.96 -71.79 30.44
C PHE A 780 3.48 -71.53 29.00
N ASN A 781 3.72 -70.35 28.41
CA ASN A 781 3.29 -70.07 27.02
C ASN A 781 4.46 -70.03 26.02
N ILE A 782 4.79 -71.19 25.45
CA ILE A 782 5.97 -71.44 24.57
C ILE A 782 5.74 -70.93 23.13
N PHE A 783 4.53 -70.47 22.78
CA PHE A 783 4.20 -69.94 21.44
C PHE A 783 4.00 -68.41 21.40
N SER A 784 4.43 -67.68 22.43
CA SER A 784 4.27 -66.22 22.51
C SER A 784 5.29 -65.47 21.65
N ALA A 785 4.82 -64.59 20.74
CA ALA A 785 5.65 -63.67 19.95
C ALA A 785 6.32 -62.53 20.77
N ARG A 786 6.30 -62.60 22.11
CA ARG A 786 6.77 -61.55 23.03
C ARG A 786 8.21 -61.77 23.50
N THR A 787 9.18 -61.50 22.63
CA THR A 787 10.60 -61.84 22.83
C THR A 787 11.50 -60.68 23.28
N ARG A 788 10.97 -59.45 23.32
CA ARG A 788 11.77 -58.22 23.53
C ARG A 788 12.03 -57.82 24.99
N GLY A 789 11.53 -58.58 25.97
CA GLY A 789 11.75 -58.30 27.40
C GLY A 789 13.24 -58.32 27.80
N PRO A 790 14.00 -59.38 27.48
CA PRO A 790 15.44 -59.44 27.77
C PRO A 790 16.27 -58.37 27.06
N GLU A 791 15.88 -57.98 25.84
CA GLU A 791 16.49 -56.88 25.08
C GLU A 791 16.39 -55.56 25.85
N VAL A 792 15.20 -55.22 26.36
CA VAL A 792 14.96 -54.00 27.12
C VAL A 792 15.70 -54.01 28.46
N GLU A 793 15.75 -55.14 29.16
CA GLU A 793 16.52 -55.25 30.40
C GLU A 793 18.02 -55.06 30.15
N GLY A 794 18.54 -55.52 29.01
CA GLY A 794 19.91 -55.22 28.58
C GLY A 794 20.18 -53.72 28.43
N TYR A 795 19.25 -52.94 27.89
CA TYR A 795 19.39 -51.48 27.80
C TYR A 795 19.37 -50.79 29.16
N LEU A 796 18.59 -51.31 30.11
CA LEU A 796 18.45 -50.77 31.47
C LEU A 796 19.67 -51.06 32.35
N GLN A 797 20.38 -52.16 32.11
CA GLN A 797 21.58 -52.57 32.84
C GLN A 797 22.86 -51.86 32.35
N ASP A 798 22.89 -51.45 31.08
CA ASP A 798 24.00 -50.70 30.51
C ASP A 798 24.04 -49.26 31.07
N SER A 799 25.02 -49.01 31.95
CA SER A 799 25.20 -47.75 32.66
C SER A 799 25.53 -46.58 31.73
N SER A 800 26.04 -46.85 30.52
CA SER A 800 26.37 -45.84 29.51
C SER A 800 25.13 -45.23 28.82
N ASN A 801 23.97 -45.88 28.90
CA ASN A 801 22.73 -45.36 28.32
C ASN A 801 22.07 -44.34 29.25
N SER A 802 21.80 -43.14 28.75
CA SER A 802 20.88 -42.20 29.39
C SER A 802 19.42 -42.63 29.22
N ASN A 803 18.49 -42.06 30.00
CA ASN A 803 17.07 -42.45 29.97
C ASN A 803 16.44 -42.26 28.58
N GLU A 804 16.73 -41.14 27.94
CA GLU A 804 16.29 -40.82 26.58
C GLU A 804 16.87 -41.79 25.54
N MET A 805 18.11 -42.25 25.72
CA MET A 805 18.74 -43.27 24.87
C MET A 805 18.05 -44.63 25.04
N ILE A 806 17.66 -44.99 26.26
CA ILE A 806 16.92 -46.22 26.54
C ILE A 806 15.56 -46.19 25.81
N LEU A 807 14.79 -45.08 25.92
CA LEU A 807 13.54 -44.93 25.17
C LEU A 807 13.75 -45.01 23.66
N ALA A 808 14.74 -44.30 23.12
CA ALA A 808 15.03 -44.32 21.69
C ALA A 808 15.37 -45.73 21.19
N LYS A 809 16.17 -46.50 21.94
CA LYS A 809 16.48 -47.90 21.61
C LYS A 809 15.25 -48.80 21.65
N ILE A 810 14.37 -48.65 22.65
CA ILE A 810 13.12 -49.41 22.77
C ILE A 810 12.20 -49.18 21.56
N PHE A 811 12.04 -47.92 21.14
CA PHE A 811 11.19 -47.54 20.03
C PHE A 811 11.81 -47.89 18.66
N CYS A 812 13.09 -47.60 18.45
CA CYS A 812 13.76 -47.84 17.17
C CYS A 812 13.91 -49.33 16.82
N LYS A 813 14.28 -50.18 17.79
CA LYS A 813 14.53 -51.61 17.53
C LYS A 813 13.26 -52.46 17.54
N GLY A 814 12.11 -51.86 17.85
CA GLY A 814 10.82 -52.50 17.60
C GLY A 814 10.42 -52.37 16.13
N GLU A 815 9.68 -53.33 15.61
CA GLU A 815 8.83 -53.05 14.45
C GLU A 815 7.75 -52.03 14.85
N ARG A 816 7.19 -51.30 13.88
CA ARG A 816 6.16 -50.27 14.14
C ARG A 816 4.91 -50.85 14.84
N GLU A 817 4.69 -52.17 14.75
CA GLU A 817 3.60 -52.88 15.42
C GLU A 817 4.01 -53.57 16.74
N SER A 818 5.23 -53.32 17.22
CA SER A 818 5.75 -53.89 18.48
C SER A 818 4.83 -53.55 19.65
N THR A 819 4.13 -54.56 20.18
CA THR A 819 3.22 -54.41 21.33
C THR A 819 3.96 -53.86 22.56
N LEU A 820 5.22 -54.26 22.80
CA LEU A 820 6.02 -53.70 23.90
C LEU A 820 6.28 -52.21 23.71
N SER A 821 6.62 -51.79 22.48
CA SER A 821 6.88 -50.39 22.17
C SER A 821 5.62 -49.54 22.35
N GLN A 822 4.45 -50.06 21.94
CA GLN A 822 3.17 -49.36 22.13
C GLN A 822 2.75 -49.28 23.61
N GLU A 823 2.97 -50.34 24.41
CA GLU A 823 2.68 -50.32 25.85
C GLU A 823 3.65 -49.40 26.62
N VAL A 824 4.94 -49.38 26.24
CA VAL A 824 5.91 -48.43 26.81
C VAL A 824 5.50 -46.99 26.48
N PHE A 825 5.16 -46.71 25.22
CA PHE A 825 4.67 -45.40 24.81
C PHE A 825 3.44 -44.97 25.60
N LYS A 826 2.44 -45.86 25.71
CA LYS A 826 1.22 -45.61 26.48
C LYS A 826 1.53 -45.28 27.94
N LYS A 827 2.36 -46.08 28.61
CA LYS A 827 2.72 -45.87 30.02
C LYS A 827 3.50 -44.57 30.23
N VAL A 828 4.38 -44.21 29.30
CA VAL A 828 5.13 -42.95 29.33
C VAL A 828 4.17 -41.76 29.18
N VAL A 829 3.24 -41.81 28.21
CA VAL A 829 2.23 -40.77 28.03
C VAL A 829 1.35 -40.62 29.28
N GLU A 830 0.87 -41.72 29.86
CA GLU A 830 0.10 -41.71 31.12
C GLU A 830 0.85 -41.04 32.27
N ARG A 831 2.18 -41.18 32.32
CA ARG A 831 3.03 -40.52 33.33
C ARG A 831 3.29 -39.05 33.01
N MET A 832 3.44 -38.68 31.75
CA MET A 832 3.56 -37.26 31.36
C MET A 832 2.25 -36.50 31.65
N GLN A 833 1.10 -37.17 31.53
CA GLN A 833 -0.23 -36.61 31.81
C GLN A 833 -0.45 -36.21 33.28
N THR A 834 0.36 -36.69 34.23
CA THR A 834 0.23 -36.29 35.64
C THR A 834 0.81 -34.91 35.94
N SER A 835 1.49 -34.28 34.98
CA SER A 835 2.14 -32.97 35.09
C SER A 835 1.68 -32.05 33.95
N GLU A 836 0.40 -31.67 33.99
CA GLU A 836 -0.30 -30.96 32.91
C GLU A 836 0.39 -29.65 32.47
N GLY A 837 0.97 -28.91 33.42
CA GLY A 837 1.68 -27.66 33.14
C GLY A 837 2.97 -27.82 32.34
N ASP A 838 3.63 -28.99 32.45
CA ASP A 838 4.94 -29.24 31.85
C ASP A 838 4.84 -29.97 30.50
N TYR A 839 3.75 -30.72 30.27
CA TYR A 839 3.57 -31.57 29.07
C TYR A 839 2.17 -31.45 28.44
N PRO A 840 1.77 -30.25 27.97
CA PRO A 840 0.41 -29.99 27.49
C PRO A 840 -0.01 -30.82 26.28
N LEU A 841 0.92 -31.23 25.40
CA LEU A 841 0.61 -32.11 24.27
C LEU A 841 0.28 -33.54 24.73
N ALA A 842 0.93 -34.05 25.79
CA ALA A 842 0.65 -35.39 26.31
C ALA A 842 -0.76 -35.48 26.90
N CYS A 843 -1.24 -34.41 27.56
CA CYS A 843 -2.60 -34.30 28.08
C CYS A 843 -3.68 -34.35 26.99
N GLN A 844 -3.33 -34.01 25.75
CA GLN A 844 -4.25 -34.11 24.63
C GLN A 844 -4.32 -35.53 24.06
N VAL A 845 -3.31 -36.40 24.29
CA VAL A 845 -3.25 -37.80 23.81
C VAL A 845 -4.15 -38.75 24.61
N THR A 846 -5.46 -38.60 24.44
CA THR A 846 -6.48 -39.33 25.18
C THR A 846 -7.08 -40.51 24.40
N THR A 847 -7.04 -40.48 23.07
CA THR A 847 -7.67 -41.50 22.21
C THR A 847 -6.67 -42.51 21.64
N LYS A 848 -7.16 -43.69 21.24
CA LYS A 848 -6.35 -44.73 20.58
C LYS A 848 -5.72 -44.23 19.27
N GLU A 849 -6.48 -43.44 18.50
CA GLU A 849 -6.05 -42.85 17.23
C GLU A 849 -4.88 -41.87 17.44
N MET A 850 -4.99 -41.00 18.45
CA MET A 850 -3.93 -40.05 18.78
C MET A 850 -2.66 -40.74 19.30
N ARG A 851 -2.82 -41.81 20.09
CA ARG A 851 -1.68 -42.61 20.53
C ARG A 851 -0.95 -43.21 19.34
N ALA A 852 -1.66 -43.73 18.34
CA ALA A 852 -1.05 -44.23 17.12
C ALA A 852 -0.36 -43.10 16.30
N HIS A 853 -1.01 -41.94 16.18
CA HIS A 853 -0.44 -40.77 15.49
C HIS A 853 0.91 -40.33 16.08
N PHE A 854 0.95 -40.09 17.39
CA PHE A 854 2.17 -39.65 18.05
C PHE A 854 3.20 -40.75 18.27
N PHE A 855 2.77 -42.01 18.40
CA PHE A 855 3.69 -43.14 18.42
C PHE A 855 4.48 -43.23 17.12
N ASN A 856 3.83 -43.03 15.95
CA ASN A 856 4.53 -43.00 14.68
C ASN A 856 5.56 -41.86 14.62
N ALA A 857 5.24 -40.68 15.13
CA ALA A 857 6.19 -39.56 15.20
C ALA A 857 7.40 -39.88 16.10
N VAL A 858 7.17 -40.47 17.28
CA VAL A 858 8.24 -40.91 18.19
C VAL A 858 9.08 -42.02 17.58
N TYR A 859 8.46 -42.96 16.87
CA TYR A 859 9.15 -44.05 16.18
C TYR A 859 10.10 -43.53 15.09
N ASP A 860 9.63 -42.59 14.26
CA ASP A 860 10.42 -42.00 13.19
C ASP A 860 11.58 -41.16 13.77
N ASP A 861 11.35 -40.39 14.83
CA ASP A 861 12.40 -39.61 15.54
C ASP A 861 13.44 -40.52 16.23
N ALA A 862 13.00 -41.63 16.83
CA ALA A 862 13.88 -42.62 17.45
C ALA A 862 14.87 -43.24 16.45
N LYS A 863 14.43 -43.48 15.21
CA LYS A 863 15.30 -43.96 14.12
C LYS A 863 16.34 -42.92 13.74
N SER A 864 15.97 -41.65 13.56
CA SER A 864 16.95 -40.61 13.23
C SER A 864 18.01 -40.41 14.32
N ARG A 865 17.65 -40.55 15.60
CA ARG A 865 18.59 -40.39 16.72
C ARG A 865 19.59 -41.54 16.88
N THR A 866 19.22 -42.75 16.49
CA THR A 866 20.06 -43.95 16.66
C THR A 866 21.08 -44.14 15.54
N PHE A 867 20.80 -43.65 14.32
CA PHE A 867 21.75 -43.70 13.19
C PHE A 867 22.85 -42.62 13.24
N ASN A 868 22.64 -41.50 13.93
CA ASN A 868 23.60 -40.38 13.95
C ASN A 868 24.77 -40.51 14.95
N LYS A 869 24.91 -41.63 15.68
CA LYS A 869 25.97 -41.81 16.70
C LYS A 869 26.97 -42.93 16.42
N THR A 870 26.85 -43.64 15.28
CA THR A 870 27.76 -44.76 14.94
C THR A 870 28.93 -44.37 14.03
N THR A 871 29.04 -43.10 13.62
CA THR A 871 30.08 -42.62 12.70
C THR A 871 31.03 -41.65 13.40
N THR A 872 31.83 -42.13 14.36
CA THR A 872 33.02 -41.38 14.82
C THR A 872 34.03 -42.33 15.47
N THR A 873 34.60 -43.22 14.67
CA THR A 873 35.87 -43.88 14.96
C THR A 873 36.52 -44.31 13.66
N THR A 874 37.44 -43.49 13.15
CA THR A 874 38.57 -43.96 12.34
C THR A 874 39.72 -42.99 12.56
N SER A 875 40.71 -43.48 13.28
CA SER A 875 42.01 -42.85 13.47
C SER A 875 42.81 -42.85 12.16
N GLU A 876 43.59 -41.79 11.99
CA GLU A 876 44.96 -41.76 11.46
C GLU A 876 45.44 -42.94 10.60
N PHE A 877 45.86 -42.65 9.37
CA PHE A 877 47.19 -43.02 8.89
C PHE A 877 47.69 -41.98 7.88
N SER A 878 48.91 -41.51 8.14
CA SER A 878 49.74 -40.67 7.27
C SER A 878 50.29 -41.45 6.07
N HIS A 879 50.25 -40.84 4.89
CA HIS A 879 51.42 -40.58 4.03
C HIS A 879 51.07 -39.57 2.96
#